data_AF-A0A839HL49-F1
#
_entry.id   AF-A0A839HL49-F1
#
_cell.length_a   1.000
_cell.length_b   1.000
_cell.length_c   1.000
_cell.angle_alpha   90.00
_cell.angle_beta   90.00
_cell.angle_gamma   90.00
#
_symmetry.space_group_name_H-M   'P 1'
#
loop_
_entity.id
_entity.type
_entity.pdbx_description
1 polymer ?
#
loop_
_entity_poly.entity_id
_entity_poly.type
_entity_poly.pdbx_seq_one_letter_code
_entity_poly.pdbx_strand_id
1 'polypeptide(L)'
;GGDGDGGGGGAGFGGAVFVKKGTLTLKNVSFTSNSAVKGTGGTVANDGVGKGGAVFICTNDLDSVSTAVNNMATGANGGCSGTIDETNSCGVTFGTGAVNTAVEGQADLFWTGATGVAHSTTNITDGCNAAPVASAVSFTGTASVGETLTGTYTYSDAETPPDAEAGSTYRWVRSADDAVDVNDTDAVASTATGGAPGSDAYTVTAADRGNYLFYCVTPAASAGTSPGSEACSTGTQVSSTSVTFRVTTTGTGSGLTWATAANLQDALHVAQQGDQLWVAAGVYYPDEGAGALENNPMATFNILPGVAVYGGFAGTETALTERDLATNRSILSGDIDRNDNATDGVVLTHSDIARTNARHVVFLDGTTAAGTITSSTRLDGFTITGGSDLGMPNFFGGGGLYCLGWIPPDIPGECSPTLTNLVFQGNRSSTFGGAMVSYGAGRGKSNPTLTNVVFQNNFAAQDGGALYNTGSFGGESSPTLVNVTFAGNDTGGSGGAIFNAATDSGVSTPTLTNVILWGNTTARPISNLFATPRISHSIIQGSGSGAWFPMLGTDSGNNLDADPLFTKALEGDLTLHTGSPAIDAGTDAGALTTDILGNSRVGTTDIGAYEFAVAGLCGDAHGLTVSSAPTADLCSAGTASAVTGTGPWSWTCVGSTTVNCSASLANSGGGGYTPPPPSDPHPPPVTDTDNDGIPDTQEGAVDTDNDGVNDAQDSDSDNDGIPDIQEGAIDTDNDGINDARDSDSDG
;
A
#
# COMPACT_ATOMS: atom_id res chain seq x y z
N GLY A 1 76.80 12.33 -43.34
CA GLY A 1 77.51 13.21 -44.29
C GLY A 1 77.56 12.53 -45.63
N GLY A 2 77.78 13.27 -46.70
CA GLY A 2 78.09 12.71 -48.02
C GLY A 2 79.55 12.99 -48.35
N ASP A 3 80.34 11.95 -48.63
CA ASP A 3 81.72 12.10 -49.08
C ASP A 3 81.73 12.39 -50.58
N GLY A 4 81.93 13.66 -50.94
CA GLY A 4 82.01 14.14 -52.32
C GLY A 4 81.99 15.67 -52.39
N ASP A 5 82.80 16.25 -53.27
CA ASP A 5 83.20 17.68 -53.32
C ASP A 5 82.05 18.67 -53.65
N GLY A 6 81.07 18.78 -52.75
CA GLY A 6 79.91 19.66 -52.85
C GLY A 6 78.73 19.30 -51.93
N GLY A 7 78.80 18.20 -51.17
CA GLY A 7 77.77 17.81 -50.22
C GLY A 7 77.76 18.68 -48.95
N GLY A 8 76.59 19.21 -48.59
CA GLY A 8 76.37 19.89 -47.31
C GLY A 8 76.42 18.94 -46.11
N GLY A 9 76.83 19.44 -44.95
CA GLY A 9 76.81 18.67 -43.71
C GLY A 9 75.37 18.32 -43.28
N GLY A 10 75.10 17.04 -43.00
CA GLY A 10 73.77 16.59 -42.60
C GLY A 10 73.42 17.00 -41.16
N ALA A 11 72.16 17.39 -40.93
CA ALA A 11 71.62 17.63 -39.60
C ALA A 11 71.25 16.31 -38.89
N GLY A 12 71.69 16.13 -37.65
CA GLY A 12 71.20 15.08 -36.76
C GLY A 12 70.01 15.57 -35.93
N PHE A 13 68.97 14.73 -35.78
CA PHE A 13 67.75 15.02 -35.00
C PHE A 13 67.66 14.13 -33.75
N GLY A 14 68.69 14.18 -32.90
CA GLY A 14 68.78 13.33 -31.70
C GLY A 14 67.65 13.62 -30.70
N GLY A 15 66.90 12.58 -30.29
CA GLY A 15 65.82 12.71 -29.30
C GLY A 15 64.55 13.41 -29.80
N ALA A 16 64.32 13.47 -31.11
CA ALA A 16 63.16 14.12 -31.69
C ALA A 16 61.91 13.22 -31.79
N VAL A 17 60.72 13.82 -31.62
CA VAL A 17 59.41 13.15 -31.79
C VAL A 17 58.70 13.72 -33.01
N PHE A 18 58.22 12.86 -33.92
CA PHE A 18 57.58 13.27 -35.18
C PHE A 18 56.09 12.90 -35.21
N VAL A 19 55.21 13.89 -35.17
CA VAL A 19 53.74 13.74 -35.17
C VAL A 19 53.20 13.92 -36.58
N LYS A 20 52.96 12.81 -37.28
CA LYS A 20 52.55 12.80 -38.70
C LYS A 20 51.03 13.01 -38.92
N LYS A 21 50.20 12.65 -37.94
CA LYS A 21 48.75 12.89 -37.88
C LYS A 21 48.23 12.66 -36.46
N GLY A 22 47.08 13.25 -36.14
CA GLY A 22 46.43 13.11 -34.83
C GLY A 22 46.99 14.08 -33.77
N THR A 23 46.49 13.93 -32.54
CA THR A 23 46.84 14.77 -31.38
C THR A 23 47.95 14.12 -30.57
N LEU A 24 48.96 14.90 -30.17
CA LEU A 24 49.95 14.49 -29.16
C LEU A 24 49.71 15.29 -27.87
N THR A 25 49.43 14.59 -26.78
CA THR A 25 49.32 15.14 -25.42
C THR A 25 50.50 14.67 -24.60
N LEU A 26 51.26 15.58 -23.98
CA LEU A 26 52.45 15.26 -23.20
C LEU A 26 52.17 15.50 -21.71
N LYS A 27 52.15 14.44 -20.90
CA LYS A 27 51.88 14.51 -19.45
C LYS A 27 53.09 14.03 -18.65
N ASN A 28 53.65 14.89 -17.80
CA ASN A 28 54.80 14.63 -16.92
C ASN A 28 56.06 14.12 -17.65
N VAL A 29 56.31 14.60 -18.87
CA VAL A 29 57.46 14.19 -19.70
C VAL A 29 58.65 15.13 -19.47
N SER A 30 59.82 14.57 -19.15
CA SER A 30 61.07 15.34 -19.01
C SER A 30 62.04 15.03 -20.14
N PHE A 31 62.40 16.06 -20.91
CA PHE A 31 63.35 15.96 -22.02
C PHE A 31 64.73 16.39 -21.52
N THR A 32 65.54 15.40 -21.13
CA THR A 32 66.89 15.60 -20.56
C THR A 32 67.98 15.03 -21.46
N SER A 33 69.18 15.62 -21.40
CA SER A 33 70.40 15.12 -22.07
C SER A 33 70.29 14.94 -23.59
N ASN A 34 69.36 15.65 -24.24
CA ASN A 34 69.21 15.62 -25.70
C ASN A 34 70.43 16.23 -26.39
N SER A 35 71.18 15.41 -27.12
CA SER A 35 72.35 15.83 -27.89
C SER A 35 72.20 15.41 -29.34
N ALA A 36 72.51 16.32 -30.26
CA ALA A 36 72.54 16.07 -31.69
C ALA A 36 73.92 16.41 -32.24
N VAL A 37 74.62 15.42 -32.77
CA VAL A 37 75.93 15.61 -33.40
C VAL A 37 75.73 16.20 -34.79
N LYS A 38 76.40 17.32 -35.07
CA LYS A 38 76.43 17.89 -36.42
C LYS A 38 77.19 17.00 -37.39
N GLY A 39 76.67 16.84 -38.61
CA GLY A 39 77.44 16.29 -39.71
C GLY A 39 78.43 17.31 -40.23
N THR A 40 79.70 16.93 -40.34
CA THR A 40 80.76 17.76 -40.94
C THR A 40 80.49 17.99 -42.43
N GLY A 41 80.68 19.23 -42.89
CA GLY A 41 80.60 19.61 -44.30
C GLY A 41 81.90 19.30 -45.07
N GLY A 42 81.81 19.26 -46.40
CA GLY A 42 82.99 19.26 -47.27
C GLY A 42 83.73 20.61 -47.25
N THR A 43 84.91 20.68 -47.87
CA THR A 43 85.83 21.85 -47.83
C THR A 43 85.26 23.18 -48.33
N VAL A 44 84.09 23.17 -48.99
CA VAL A 44 83.39 24.34 -49.54
C VAL A 44 81.94 24.47 -49.06
N ALA A 45 81.51 23.65 -48.10
CA ALA A 45 80.15 23.64 -47.58
C ALA A 45 80.13 23.78 -46.05
N ASN A 46 79.14 24.49 -45.51
CA ASN A 46 78.97 24.62 -44.08
C ASN A 46 78.67 23.26 -43.43
N ASP A 47 79.11 23.10 -42.18
CA ASP A 47 78.66 22.01 -41.31
C ASP A 47 77.13 22.05 -41.13
N GLY A 48 76.52 20.88 -40.94
CA GLY A 48 75.11 20.78 -40.59
C GLY A 48 74.84 21.31 -39.18
N VAL A 49 73.60 21.72 -38.91
CA VAL A 49 73.17 22.09 -37.55
C VAL A 49 72.56 20.86 -36.88
N GLY A 50 73.14 20.40 -35.77
CA GLY A 50 72.52 19.38 -34.93
C GLY A 50 71.37 20.00 -34.13
N LYS A 51 70.16 19.43 -34.23
CA LYS A 51 68.99 19.87 -33.45
C LYS A 51 68.56 18.74 -32.50
N GLY A 52 68.86 18.91 -31.21
CA GLY A 52 68.46 17.95 -30.17
C GLY A 52 67.09 18.27 -29.58
N GLY A 53 66.27 17.26 -29.29
CA GLY A 53 65.13 17.37 -28.37
C GLY A 53 63.88 18.11 -28.86
N ALA A 54 63.68 18.26 -30.17
CA ALA A 54 62.51 18.94 -30.73
C ALA A 54 61.34 17.99 -31.05
N VAL A 55 60.11 18.43 -30.76
CA VAL A 55 58.88 17.83 -31.30
C VAL A 55 58.57 18.49 -32.65
N PHE A 56 58.36 17.67 -33.68
CA PHE A 56 58.05 18.11 -35.03
C PHE A 56 56.67 17.62 -35.45
N ILE A 57 55.79 18.51 -35.89
CA ILE A 57 54.54 18.13 -36.53
C ILE A 57 54.81 17.97 -38.04
N CYS A 58 54.67 16.75 -38.54
CA CYS A 58 54.97 16.38 -39.93
C CYS A 58 53.71 16.23 -40.78
N THR A 59 53.91 16.31 -42.10
CA THR A 59 52.93 17.01 -42.94
C THR A 59 52.41 16.17 -44.11
N ASN A 60 53.26 15.27 -44.61
CA ASN A 60 53.01 14.23 -45.59
C ASN A 60 54.06 13.11 -45.38
N ASP A 61 54.00 12.03 -46.16
CA ASP A 61 54.86 10.83 -46.01
C ASP A 61 56.37 11.14 -46.04
N LEU A 62 57.07 10.74 -44.97
CA LEU A 62 58.54 10.77 -44.85
C LEU A 62 59.25 9.77 -45.78
N ASP A 63 58.51 8.89 -46.45
CA ASP A 63 59.05 7.73 -47.17
C ASP A 63 59.57 8.02 -48.59
N SER A 64 59.71 9.30 -48.99
CA SER A 64 60.30 9.65 -50.29
C SER A 64 61.35 10.76 -50.25
N VAL A 65 62.61 10.31 -50.39
CA VAL A 65 63.73 10.98 -51.09
C VAL A 65 64.27 12.29 -50.48
N SER A 66 65.39 12.16 -49.75
CA SER A 66 66.63 12.99 -49.67
C SER A 66 66.67 14.53 -49.84
N THR A 67 65.60 15.23 -50.18
CA THR A 67 65.58 16.67 -50.47
C THR A 67 64.76 17.48 -49.46
N ALA A 68 63.76 16.87 -48.82
CA ALA A 68 62.97 17.51 -47.76
C ALA A 68 63.80 17.91 -46.52
N VAL A 69 64.90 17.19 -46.23
CA VAL A 69 65.78 17.49 -45.08
C VAL A 69 66.61 18.76 -45.29
N ASN A 70 66.95 19.11 -46.53
CA ASN A 70 67.76 20.31 -46.82
C ASN A 70 66.93 21.61 -46.80
N ASN A 71 65.63 21.57 -47.06
CA ASN A 71 64.79 22.77 -47.16
C ASN A 71 64.11 23.20 -45.84
N MET A 72 64.33 22.51 -44.71
CA MET A 72 63.99 23.06 -43.39
C MET A 72 64.91 24.23 -42.95
N ALA A 73 65.89 24.62 -43.78
CA ALA A 73 66.76 25.76 -43.56
C ALA A 73 66.26 27.08 -44.20
N THR A 74 65.33 27.03 -45.17
CA THR A 74 64.78 28.22 -45.84
C THR A 74 63.29 28.01 -46.13
N GLY A 75 62.44 28.75 -45.42
CA GLY A 75 61.00 28.45 -45.38
C GLY A 75 60.25 28.62 -46.70
N ALA A 76 59.61 27.55 -47.17
CA ALA A 76 58.30 27.59 -47.82
C ALA A 76 57.69 26.16 -48.00
N ASN A 77 56.42 26.04 -47.62
CA ASN A 77 55.39 25.11 -48.11
C ASN A 77 55.59 23.57 -48.01
N GLY A 78 54.87 22.98 -47.05
CA GLY A 78 54.32 21.62 -47.14
C GLY A 78 53.52 21.25 -45.90
N GLY A 79 52.17 21.21 -45.97
CA GLY A 79 51.23 20.89 -44.86
C GLY A 79 51.29 21.87 -43.66
N CYS A 80 51.03 21.52 -42.39
CA CYS A 80 50.78 20.21 -41.73
C CYS A 80 49.31 19.97 -41.32
N SER A 81 49.01 18.90 -40.54
CA SER A 81 47.67 18.69 -39.93
C SER A 81 47.61 18.02 -38.54
N GLY A 82 48.73 17.64 -37.92
CA GLY A 82 48.73 17.27 -36.50
C GLY A 82 48.67 18.50 -35.59
N THR A 83 48.29 18.33 -34.33
CA THR A 83 48.29 19.39 -33.32
C THR A 83 48.91 18.89 -32.02
N ILE A 84 49.64 19.77 -31.33
CA ILE A 84 49.94 19.60 -29.91
C ILE A 84 48.75 20.19 -29.16
N ASP A 85 48.20 19.43 -28.22
CA ASP A 85 47.18 19.93 -27.31
C ASP A 85 47.87 20.63 -26.14
N GLU A 86 48.12 21.93 -26.30
CA GLU A 86 48.77 22.77 -25.29
C GLU A 86 47.94 22.87 -24.01
N THR A 87 46.60 22.86 -24.14
CA THR A 87 45.63 22.87 -23.04
C THR A 87 45.68 21.63 -22.14
N ASN A 88 46.09 20.47 -22.65
CA ASN A 88 46.18 19.22 -21.87
C ASN A 88 47.62 18.73 -21.59
N SER A 89 48.65 19.49 -21.98
CA SER A 89 50.05 19.07 -21.85
C SER A 89 50.69 19.58 -20.56
N CYS A 90 50.73 18.72 -19.53
CA CYS A 90 51.15 19.05 -18.17
C CYS A 90 52.57 18.58 -17.80
N GLY A 91 53.22 19.29 -16.86
CA GLY A 91 54.48 18.86 -16.22
C GLY A 91 55.69 18.72 -17.15
N VAL A 92 55.65 19.29 -18.35
CA VAL A 92 56.73 19.15 -19.34
C VAL A 92 57.94 19.99 -18.95
N THR A 93 59.06 19.32 -18.67
CA THR A 93 60.31 20.00 -18.28
C THR A 93 61.39 19.79 -19.34
N PHE A 94 61.96 20.88 -19.85
CA PHE A 94 63.15 20.86 -20.70
C PHE A 94 64.38 21.11 -19.83
N GLY A 95 65.29 20.13 -19.73
CA GLY A 95 66.44 20.21 -18.84
C GLY A 95 67.51 21.20 -19.32
N THR A 96 67.76 22.28 -18.56
CA THR A 96 68.73 23.35 -18.88
C THR A 96 70.21 22.98 -18.67
N GLY A 97 70.55 21.69 -18.72
CA GLY A 97 71.87 21.15 -18.35
C GLY A 97 72.83 20.93 -19.51
N ALA A 98 73.68 21.93 -19.79
CA ALA A 98 75.03 21.87 -20.42
C ALA A 98 75.23 20.96 -21.68
N VAL A 99 75.76 21.41 -22.82
CA VAL A 99 76.59 22.59 -23.15
C VAL A 99 76.15 23.12 -24.51
N ASN A 100 75.90 24.43 -24.63
CA ASN A 100 75.46 25.06 -25.88
C ASN A 100 76.46 26.12 -26.35
N THR A 101 77.35 25.77 -27.27
CA THR A 101 78.25 26.72 -27.95
C THR A 101 78.39 26.43 -29.44
N ALA A 102 77.32 26.69 -30.19
CA ALA A 102 77.40 27.17 -31.57
C ALA A 102 76.17 28.04 -31.88
N VAL A 103 76.38 29.35 -31.97
CA VAL A 103 75.47 30.31 -32.63
C VAL A 103 75.48 29.92 -34.13
N GLU A 104 74.38 29.85 -34.89
CA GLU A 104 73.22 30.74 -34.95
C GLU A 104 71.93 29.95 -35.32
N GLY A 105 70.76 30.38 -34.83
CA GLY A 105 69.46 29.74 -35.10
C GLY A 105 68.91 28.91 -33.94
N GLN A 106 68.23 29.59 -33.01
CA GLN A 106 67.65 28.99 -31.80
C GLN A 106 66.67 27.83 -32.12
N ALA A 107 66.66 26.82 -31.25
CA ALA A 107 65.79 25.65 -31.36
C ALA A 107 65.02 25.42 -30.05
N ASP A 108 64.06 26.31 -29.80
CA ASP A 108 62.91 26.02 -28.94
C ASP A 108 61.67 25.96 -29.85
N LEU A 109 60.95 24.84 -29.81
CA LEU A 109 59.66 24.53 -30.47
C LEU A 109 59.39 25.16 -31.86
N PHE A 110 59.64 24.41 -32.95
CA PHE A 110 59.30 24.85 -34.31
C PHE A 110 57.88 24.41 -34.74
N TRP A 111 56.97 25.38 -34.89
CA TRP A 111 55.65 25.21 -35.52
C TRP A 111 55.62 25.90 -36.90
N THR A 112 55.04 25.25 -37.92
CA THR A 112 54.79 25.88 -39.24
C THR A 112 53.37 25.62 -39.76
N GLY A 113 52.39 26.28 -39.14
CA GLY A 113 51.17 26.75 -39.79
C GLY A 113 51.35 28.23 -40.16
N ALA A 114 50.69 28.70 -41.21
CA ALA A 114 51.08 29.97 -41.85
C ALA A 114 50.90 31.23 -40.97
N THR A 115 51.67 32.27 -41.31
CA THR A 115 51.51 33.68 -40.85
C THR A 115 51.75 33.99 -39.36
N GLY A 116 52.98 33.70 -38.92
CA GLY A 116 53.84 34.57 -38.10
C GLY A 116 53.26 35.55 -37.08
N VAL A 117 53.40 35.21 -35.80
CA VAL A 117 53.79 36.13 -34.72
C VAL A 117 54.89 35.42 -33.91
N ALA A 118 55.97 36.11 -33.56
CA ALA A 118 56.98 35.56 -32.64
C ALA A 118 56.51 35.78 -31.20
N HIS A 119 56.40 34.71 -30.40
CA HIS A 119 56.07 34.82 -28.98
C HIS A 119 57.31 34.63 -28.09
N SER A 120 57.40 35.51 -27.09
CA SER A 120 58.46 35.54 -26.09
C SER A 120 58.52 34.26 -25.28
N THR A 121 59.71 33.90 -24.81
CA THR A 121 59.91 32.95 -23.71
C THR A 121 59.05 33.39 -22.52
N THR A 122 57.92 32.74 -22.38
CA THR A 122 57.04 32.82 -21.23
C THR A 122 57.14 31.43 -20.62
N ASN A 123 57.54 31.32 -19.35
CA ASN A 123 57.37 30.07 -18.64
C ASN A 123 55.90 29.66 -18.81
N ILE A 124 55.62 28.39 -19.10
CA ILE A 124 54.26 27.87 -18.97
C ILE A 124 53.95 27.89 -17.48
N THR A 125 53.44 29.02 -17.01
CA THR A 125 52.99 29.22 -15.63
C THR A 125 51.70 28.45 -15.47
N ASP A 126 51.85 27.23 -14.96
CA ASP A 126 50.83 26.43 -14.31
C ASP A 126 49.47 26.41 -15.02
N GLY A 127 49.47 25.90 -16.25
CA GLY A 127 48.26 25.64 -17.04
C GLY A 127 47.58 24.31 -16.72
N CYS A 128 47.93 23.65 -15.62
CA CYS A 128 47.36 22.37 -15.22
C CYS A 128 46.10 22.60 -14.40
N ASN A 129 45.02 23.09 -15.05
CA ASN A 129 43.74 23.18 -14.37
C ASN A 129 43.29 21.78 -13.93
N ALA A 130 43.28 21.55 -12.62
CA ALA A 130 42.82 20.34 -11.99
C ALA A 130 41.29 20.27 -12.08
N ALA A 131 40.74 19.06 -12.17
CA ALA A 131 39.29 18.93 -12.06
C ALA A 131 38.86 19.20 -10.61
N PRO A 132 37.75 19.91 -10.38
CA PRO A 132 37.30 20.25 -9.04
C PRO A 132 36.95 19.00 -8.24
N VAL A 133 37.01 19.10 -6.92
CA VAL A 133 36.81 17.99 -5.98
C VAL A 133 35.68 18.31 -5.01
N ALA A 134 34.66 17.45 -5.00
CA ALA A 134 33.66 17.39 -3.95
C ALA A 134 34.22 16.57 -2.78
N SER A 135 34.26 17.17 -1.60
CA SER A 135 34.76 16.55 -0.37
C SER A 135 33.73 16.67 0.75
N ALA A 136 33.89 15.90 1.84
CA ALA A 136 32.93 15.85 2.94
C ALA A 136 31.46 15.58 2.50
N VAL A 137 31.28 14.85 1.39
CA VAL A 137 29.97 14.49 0.85
C VAL A 137 29.23 13.66 1.90
N SER A 138 28.11 14.17 2.38
CA SER A 138 27.34 13.59 3.47
C SER A 138 25.92 14.14 3.46
N PHE A 139 25.01 13.52 4.20
CA PHE A 139 23.67 14.05 4.39
C PHE A 139 23.25 13.99 5.86
N THR A 140 22.23 14.78 6.18
CA THR A 140 21.60 14.85 7.51
C THR A 140 20.12 14.52 7.39
N GLY A 141 19.48 14.16 8.51
CA GLY A 141 18.12 13.62 8.55
C GLY A 141 18.09 12.17 9.02
N THR A 142 16.92 11.57 9.10
CA THR A 142 16.72 10.17 9.51
C THR A 142 16.38 9.32 8.29
N ALA A 143 17.07 8.20 8.09
CA ALA A 143 16.80 7.27 6.99
C ALA A 143 15.58 6.39 7.28
N SER A 144 14.40 7.01 7.26
CA SER A 144 13.10 6.39 7.49
C SER A 144 12.06 7.01 6.56
N VAL A 145 11.10 6.22 6.08
CA VAL A 145 10.08 6.67 5.11
C VAL A 145 9.36 7.92 5.60
N GLY A 146 9.27 8.95 4.75
CA GLY A 146 8.69 10.26 5.03
C GLY A 146 9.64 11.33 5.52
N GLU A 147 10.77 10.93 6.11
CA GLU A 147 11.76 11.86 6.59
C GLU A 147 12.48 12.52 5.41
N THR A 148 12.86 13.79 5.60
CA THR A 148 13.62 14.52 4.59
C THR A 148 15.11 14.46 4.92
N LEU A 149 15.88 13.82 4.05
CA LEU A 149 17.34 13.87 4.05
C LEU A 149 17.79 15.14 3.35
N THR A 150 18.84 15.80 3.85
CA THR A 150 19.44 17.00 3.22
C THR A 150 20.91 16.75 2.94
N GLY A 151 21.28 16.79 1.65
CA GLY A 151 22.64 16.59 1.16
C GLY A 151 23.54 17.80 1.39
N THR A 152 24.82 17.54 1.67
CA THR A 152 25.87 18.55 1.87
C THR A 152 27.21 18.05 1.32
N TYR A 153 28.04 18.98 0.86
CA TYR A 153 29.41 18.72 0.42
C TYR A 153 30.24 20.01 0.53
N THR A 154 31.56 19.89 0.39
CA THR A 154 32.50 21.00 0.27
C THR A 154 33.15 20.95 -1.11
N TYR A 155 32.86 21.96 -1.94
CA TYR A 155 33.58 22.20 -3.18
C TYR A 155 35.01 22.69 -2.88
N SER A 156 35.98 22.16 -3.62
CA SER A 156 37.36 22.64 -3.62
C SER A 156 37.97 22.49 -5.00
N ASP A 157 38.83 23.43 -5.34
CA ASP A 157 39.55 23.54 -6.60
C ASP A 157 41.01 23.86 -6.24
N ALA A 158 41.98 23.31 -6.98
CA ALA A 158 43.40 23.32 -6.55
C ALA A 158 44.14 24.60 -6.97
N GLU A 159 43.52 25.38 -7.85
CA GLU A 159 44.05 26.52 -8.56
C GLU A 159 44.26 27.72 -7.61
N THR A 160 45.03 28.71 -8.04
CA THR A 160 45.25 29.94 -7.25
C THR A 160 45.18 31.18 -8.16
N PRO A 161 44.06 31.94 -8.16
CA PRO A 161 42.84 31.70 -7.38
C PRO A 161 42.10 30.42 -7.82
N PRO A 162 41.37 29.74 -6.91
CA PRO A 162 40.53 28.60 -7.26
C PRO A 162 39.40 29.02 -8.20
N ASP A 163 39.06 28.20 -9.19
CA ASP A 163 37.92 28.41 -10.06
C ASP A 163 36.61 28.28 -9.26
N ALA A 164 35.71 29.24 -9.45
CA ALA A 164 34.44 29.26 -8.75
C ALA A 164 33.54 28.11 -9.24
N GLU A 165 32.81 27.49 -8.32
CA GLU A 165 31.81 26.46 -8.62
C GLU A 165 30.73 26.98 -9.58
N ALA A 166 30.47 26.23 -10.64
CA ALA A 166 29.33 26.48 -11.53
C ALA A 166 28.93 25.20 -12.28
N GLY A 167 27.66 24.82 -12.14
CA GLY A 167 27.08 23.68 -12.87
C GLY A 167 27.28 22.32 -12.22
N SER A 168 27.73 22.25 -10.96
CA SER A 168 27.78 21.00 -10.18
C SER A 168 26.42 20.32 -10.19
N THR A 169 26.42 19.00 -10.35
CA THR A 169 25.20 18.18 -10.33
C THR A 169 25.25 17.19 -9.17
N TYR A 170 24.08 16.75 -8.74
CA TYR A 170 23.95 15.80 -7.65
C TYR A 170 22.79 14.85 -7.91
N ARG A 171 22.90 13.65 -7.34
CA ARG A 171 21.87 12.61 -7.38
C ARG A 171 21.81 11.85 -6.06
N TRP A 172 20.61 11.42 -5.73
CA TRP A 172 20.36 10.42 -4.71
C TRP A 172 20.35 9.05 -5.38
N VAL A 173 21.11 8.11 -4.83
CA VAL A 173 21.22 6.73 -5.35
C VAL A 173 20.69 5.77 -4.30
N ARG A 174 19.92 4.77 -4.75
CA ARG A 174 19.47 3.63 -3.96
C ARG A 174 20.29 2.41 -4.40
N SER A 175 20.98 1.76 -3.47
CA SER A 175 21.66 0.48 -3.72
C SER A 175 21.12 -0.61 -2.78
N ALA A 176 21.22 -1.86 -3.22
CA ALA A 176 20.90 -3.02 -2.40
C ALA A 176 21.99 -3.35 -1.35
N ASP A 177 23.19 -2.78 -1.48
CA ASP A 177 24.30 -2.97 -0.55
C ASP A 177 24.94 -1.64 -0.07
N ASP A 178 26.00 -1.73 0.74
CA ASP A 178 26.63 -0.58 1.39
C ASP A 178 27.66 0.16 0.51
N ALA A 179 27.73 -0.17 -0.78
CA ALA A 179 28.53 0.52 -1.78
C ALA A 179 27.67 1.18 -2.89
N VAL A 180 28.31 1.98 -3.74
CA VAL A 180 27.77 2.40 -5.04
C VAL A 180 28.69 1.81 -6.10
N ASP A 181 28.14 0.96 -6.97
CA ASP A 181 28.88 0.31 -8.05
C ASP A 181 28.43 0.73 -9.46
N VAL A 182 28.87 0.00 -10.49
CA VAL A 182 28.53 0.30 -11.91
C VAL A 182 27.14 -0.21 -12.33
N ASN A 183 26.48 -1.01 -11.50
CA ASN A 183 25.13 -1.52 -11.68
C ASN A 183 24.09 -0.62 -10.98
N ASP A 184 24.50 0.14 -9.96
CA ASP A 184 23.70 1.16 -9.24
C ASP A 184 23.37 2.38 -10.11
N THR A 185 22.52 2.13 -11.10
CA THR A 185 22.00 3.09 -12.07
C THR A 185 20.68 3.74 -11.61
N ASP A 186 20.07 3.23 -10.54
CA ASP A 186 18.84 3.72 -9.93
C ASP A 186 19.07 5.04 -9.15
N ALA A 187 19.15 6.14 -9.91
CA ALA A 187 19.07 7.49 -9.36
C ALA A 187 17.60 7.79 -8.97
N VAL A 188 17.31 7.76 -7.66
CA VAL A 188 15.95 7.97 -7.11
C VAL A 188 15.52 9.43 -7.09
N ALA A 189 16.47 10.35 -7.15
CA ALA A 189 16.26 11.74 -7.52
C ALA A 189 17.53 12.29 -8.16
N SER A 190 17.40 12.97 -9.31
CA SER A 190 18.48 13.79 -9.88
C SER A 190 17.92 15.16 -10.24
N THR A 191 18.59 16.22 -9.80
CA THR A 191 18.20 17.59 -10.13
C THR A 191 19.38 18.29 -10.78
N ALA A 192 19.22 18.63 -12.06
CA ALA A 192 20.25 19.26 -12.86
C ALA A 192 20.11 20.79 -12.84
N THR A 193 20.42 21.42 -11.69
CA THR A 193 20.72 22.87 -11.60
C THR A 193 21.37 23.19 -10.25
N GLY A 194 22.52 23.88 -10.27
CA GLY A 194 23.31 24.15 -9.07
C GLY A 194 22.61 25.06 -8.04
N GLY A 195 22.45 24.53 -6.83
CA GLY A 195 22.24 25.30 -5.60
C GLY A 195 23.52 25.37 -4.77
N ALA A 196 23.54 26.25 -3.76
CA ALA A 196 24.65 26.30 -2.80
C ALA A 196 24.60 25.09 -1.85
N PRO A 197 25.74 24.63 -1.29
CA PRO A 197 25.77 23.47 -0.39
C PRO A 197 24.71 23.52 0.72
N GLY A 198 23.81 22.53 0.76
CA GLY A 198 22.76 22.41 1.77
C GLY A 198 21.34 22.75 1.32
N SER A 199 21.06 22.90 0.02
CA SER A 199 19.69 23.03 -0.53
C SER A 199 19.00 21.70 -0.87
N ASP A 200 19.70 20.58 -0.75
CA ASP A 200 19.46 19.42 -1.61
C ASP A 200 18.69 18.33 -0.87
N ALA A 201 17.38 18.55 -0.75
CA ALA A 201 16.45 17.70 0.00
C ALA A 201 15.97 16.47 -0.79
N TYR A 202 15.86 15.32 -0.11
CA TYR A 202 15.22 14.10 -0.59
C TYR A 202 14.29 13.52 0.48
N THR A 203 13.00 13.38 0.16
CA THR A 203 12.04 12.71 1.03
C THR A 203 12.14 11.20 0.82
N VAL A 204 12.49 10.45 1.86
CA VAL A 204 12.61 8.99 1.80
C VAL A 204 11.24 8.38 1.45
N THR A 205 11.22 7.56 0.42
CA THR A 205 10.04 6.87 -0.10
C THR A 205 9.95 5.44 0.45
N ALA A 206 8.77 4.84 0.40
CA ALA A 206 8.60 3.46 0.88
C ALA A 206 9.36 2.42 0.03
N ALA A 207 9.72 2.78 -1.22
CA ALA A 207 10.57 1.99 -2.11
C ALA A 207 12.06 1.97 -1.68
N ASP A 208 12.50 2.88 -0.81
CA ASP A 208 13.88 2.90 -0.31
C ASP A 208 14.12 1.94 0.85
N ARG A 209 13.06 1.41 1.48
CA ARG A 209 13.18 0.55 2.67
C ARG A 209 14.03 -0.68 2.43
N GLY A 210 14.89 -0.99 3.41
CA GLY A 210 15.86 -2.10 3.34
C GLY A 210 17.07 -1.83 2.45
N ASN A 211 16.98 -0.88 1.51
CA ASN A 211 18.07 -0.43 0.66
C ASN A 211 18.92 0.64 1.38
N TYR A 212 20.10 0.90 0.83
CA TYR A 212 20.98 1.99 1.26
C TYR A 212 20.76 3.22 0.38
N LEU A 213 20.67 4.39 1.02
CA LEU A 213 20.63 5.68 0.34
C LEU A 213 21.99 6.37 0.41
N PHE A 214 22.39 6.96 -0.72
CA PHE A 214 23.63 7.71 -0.90
C PHE A 214 23.33 9.08 -1.52
N TYR A 215 24.07 10.09 -1.08
CA TYR A 215 24.12 11.40 -1.73
C TYR A 215 25.40 11.48 -2.57
N CYS A 216 25.28 11.61 -3.89
CA CYS A 216 26.40 11.66 -4.82
C CYS A 216 26.47 13.01 -5.53
N VAL A 217 27.67 13.59 -5.62
CA VAL A 217 27.93 14.92 -6.18
C VAL A 217 29.02 14.84 -7.25
N THR A 218 28.72 15.37 -8.42
CA THR A 218 29.67 15.61 -9.51
C THR A 218 30.00 17.10 -9.53
N PRO A 219 31.16 17.54 -9.00
CA PRO A 219 31.52 18.95 -8.91
C PRO A 219 31.86 19.51 -10.30
N ALA A 220 31.53 20.77 -10.56
CA ALA A 220 31.88 21.45 -11.80
C ALA A 220 32.36 22.89 -11.55
N ALA A 221 33.43 23.25 -12.25
CA ALA A 221 34.06 24.56 -12.20
C ALA A 221 33.52 25.47 -13.33
N SER A 222 33.53 26.78 -13.07
CA SER A 222 33.16 27.82 -14.04
C SER A 222 34.18 28.05 -15.16
N ALA A 223 35.39 27.48 -15.04
CA ALA A 223 36.43 27.48 -16.06
C ALA A 223 37.19 26.14 -16.06
N GLY A 224 38.02 25.94 -17.09
CA GLY A 224 39.00 24.84 -17.12
C GLY A 224 38.43 23.42 -17.26
N THR A 225 39.05 22.49 -16.53
CA THR A 225 38.82 21.04 -16.53
C THR A 225 37.60 20.73 -15.70
N SER A 226 36.45 20.56 -16.36
CA SER A 226 35.16 20.38 -15.71
C SER A 226 34.31 19.37 -16.51
N PRO A 227 33.54 18.48 -15.87
CA PRO A 227 33.40 18.28 -14.42
C PRO A 227 34.54 17.45 -13.78
N GLY A 228 34.57 17.43 -12.45
CA GLY A 228 35.37 16.50 -11.66
C GLY A 228 34.75 15.12 -11.53
N SER A 229 35.45 14.21 -10.83
CA SER A 229 34.94 12.87 -10.53
C SER A 229 33.78 12.95 -9.54
N GLU A 230 32.76 12.13 -9.74
CA GLU A 230 31.66 11.96 -8.78
C GLU A 230 32.20 11.42 -7.44
N ALA A 231 31.72 11.99 -6.33
CA ALA A 231 31.98 11.53 -4.98
C ALA A 231 30.65 11.33 -4.24
N CYS A 232 30.52 10.19 -3.54
CA CYS A 232 29.32 9.83 -2.80
C CYS A 232 29.56 9.84 -1.28
N SER A 233 28.47 10.03 -0.52
CA SER A 233 28.45 9.83 0.93
C SER A 233 28.67 8.36 1.31
N THR A 234 28.85 8.09 2.61
CA THR A 234 28.60 6.75 3.15
C THR A 234 27.12 6.39 2.98
N GLY A 235 26.82 5.14 2.61
CA GLY A 235 25.45 4.65 2.52
C GLY A 235 24.79 4.56 3.91
N THR A 236 23.51 4.92 4.00
CA THR A 236 22.70 4.67 5.21
C THR A 236 21.53 3.79 4.83
N GLN A 237 21.39 2.64 5.49
CA GLN A 237 20.26 1.74 5.27
C GLN A 237 18.96 2.38 5.78
N VAL A 238 17.92 2.38 4.95
CA VAL A 238 16.59 2.84 5.34
C VAL A 238 15.90 1.78 6.18
N SER A 239 15.30 2.20 7.29
CA SER A 239 14.56 1.33 8.21
C SER A 239 13.60 0.38 7.48
N SER A 240 13.77 -0.93 7.69
CA SER A 240 12.89 -1.99 7.19
C SER A 240 11.68 -2.26 8.09
N THR A 241 11.34 -1.31 8.97
CA THR A 241 10.16 -1.42 9.83
C THR A 241 8.88 -1.28 9.00
N SER A 242 7.83 -2.02 9.37
CA SER A 242 6.51 -1.88 8.77
C SER A 242 5.95 -0.48 8.97
N VAL A 243 5.26 0.02 7.94
CA VAL A 243 4.65 1.35 7.89
C VAL A 243 3.14 1.20 8.01
N THR A 244 2.48 2.16 8.66
CA THR A 244 1.01 2.27 8.69
C THR A 244 0.58 3.49 7.89
N PHE A 245 0.17 3.26 6.65
CA PHE A 245 -0.36 4.30 5.77
C PHE A 245 -1.77 4.72 6.21
N ARG A 246 -2.09 5.98 5.98
CA ARG A 246 -3.36 6.68 6.19
C ARG A 246 -3.89 7.07 4.82
N VAL A 247 -5.12 6.67 4.54
CA VAL A 247 -5.70 6.72 3.21
C VAL A 247 -7.03 7.45 3.26
N THR A 248 -7.23 8.41 2.36
CA THR A 248 -8.48 9.15 2.19
C THR A 248 -8.83 9.25 0.70
N THR A 249 -10.11 9.42 0.38
CA THR A 249 -10.59 9.51 -1.02
C THR A 249 -9.97 10.70 -1.79
N THR A 250 -9.52 11.74 -1.08
CA THR A 250 -8.86 12.92 -1.65
C THR A 250 -7.35 12.98 -1.34
N GLY A 251 -6.77 11.89 -0.84
CA GLY A 251 -5.37 11.85 -0.45
C GLY A 251 -4.41 11.98 -1.64
N THR A 252 -3.39 12.82 -1.52
CA THR A 252 -2.32 12.99 -2.52
C THR A 252 -0.92 13.07 -1.88
N GLY A 253 -0.81 12.72 -0.60
CA GLY A 253 0.42 12.77 0.18
C GLY A 253 1.11 11.40 0.33
N SER A 254 2.06 11.32 1.26
CA SER A 254 2.86 10.12 1.54
C SER A 254 2.12 9.00 2.28
N GLY A 255 0.93 9.27 2.79
CA GLY A 255 0.16 8.37 3.65
C GLY A 255 0.65 8.26 5.10
N LEU A 256 1.75 8.89 5.50
CA LEU A 256 2.33 8.59 6.83
C LEU A 256 1.60 9.23 8.02
N THR A 257 0.74 10.20 7.75
CA THR A 257 -0.15 10.83 8.73
C THR A 257 -1.48 11.13 8.04
N TRP A 258 -2.56 11.32 8.81
CA TRP A 258 -3.84 11.75 8.25
C TRP A 258 -3.77 13.10 7.52
N ALA A 259 -2.91 14.02 7.98
CA ALA A 259 -2.67 15.31 7.32
C ALA A 259 -1.92 15.19 5.99
N THR A 260 -1.21 14.09 5.76
CA THR A 260 -0.49 13.76 4.53
C THR A 260 -1.02 12.49 3.88
N ALA A 261 -2.32 12.20 4.04
CA ALA A 261 -2.94 10.96 3.58
C ALA A 261 -2.74 10.73 2.06
N ALA A 262 -2.60 9.47 1.68
CA ALA A 262 -2.45 9.03 0.29
C ALA A 262 -3.82 8.60 -0.30
N ASN A 263 -3.90 8.51 -1.63
CA ASN A 263 -4.95 7.72 -2.28
C ASN A 263 -4.70 6.22 -2.02
N LEU A 264 -5.76 5.40 -2.07
CA LEU A 264 -5.66 3.96 -1.81
C LEU A 264 -4.76 3.24 -2.82
N GLN A 265 -4.87 3.58 -4.10
CA GLN A 265 -4.09 2.94 -5.16
C GLN A 265 -2.59 3.28 -5.04
N ASP A 266 -2.28 4.55 -4.71
CA ASP A 266 -0.91 5.02 -4.48
C ASP A 266 -0.28 4.34 -3.24
N ALA A 267 -1.06 4.20 -2.16
CA ALA A 267 -0.62 3.50 -0.95
C ALA A 267 -0.36 2.00 -1.21
N LEU A 268 -1.25 1.33 -1.95
CA LEU A 268 -1.08 -0.08 -2.34
C LEU A 268 0.14 -0.29 -3.25
N HIS A 269 0.42 0.65 -4.15
CA HIS A 269 1.57 0.57 -5.06
C HIS A 269 2.93 0.58 -4.32
N VAL A 270 3.02 1.27 -3.18
CA VAL A 270 4.28 1.43 -2.42
C VAL A 270 4.37 0.58 -1.15
N ALA A 271 3.31 -0.15 -0.81
CA ALA A 271 3.24 -1.04 0.33
C ALA A 271 4.17 -2.26 0.16
N GLN A 272 4.62 -2.82 1.29
CA GLN A 272 5.45 -4.01 1.38
C GLN A 272 4.92 -4.95 2.47
N GLN A 273 5.40 -6.20 2.48
CA GLN A 273 5.01 -7.20 3.46
C GLN A 273 5.14 -6.69 4.91
N GLY A 274 4.06 -6.83 5.68
CA GLY A 274 3.96 -6.37 7.07
C GLY A 274 3.37 -4.98 7.24
N ASP A 275 3.19 -4.22 6.16
CA ASP A 275 2.55 -2.91 6.21
C ASP A 275 1.05 -2.97 6.50
N GLN A 276 0.54 -1.85 7.00
CA GLN A 276 -0.88 -1.62 7.21
C GLN A 276 -1.36 -0.40 6.43
N LEU A 277 -2.56 -0.47 5.86
CA LEU A 277 -3.28 0.67 5.30
C LEU A 277 -4.54 0.89 6.14
N TRP A 278 -4.67 2.07 6.73
CA TRP A 278 -5.85 2.50 7.48
C TRP A 278 -6.64 3.46 6.59
N VAL A 279 -7.82 3.02 6.16
CA VAL A 279 -8.62 3.65 5.11
C VAL A 279 -9.82 4.35 5.75
N ALA A 280 -9.93 5.65 5.52
CA ALA A 280 -11.04 6.45 6.05
C ALA A 280 -12.39 6.06 5.42
N ALA A 281 -13.48 6.52 6.03
CA ALA A 281 -14.83 6.45 5.47
C ALA A 281 -14.89 7.10 4.08
N GLY A 282 -15.67 6.51 3.18
CA GLY A 282 -15.84 6.99 1.81
C GLY A 282 -15.77 5.89 0.75
N VAL A 283 -15.98 6.30 -0.50
CA VAL A 283 -15.99 5.41 -1.68
C VAL A 283 -14.69 5.57 -2.43
N TYR A 284 -14.01 4.45 -2.70
CA TYR A 284 -12.73 4.38 -3.39
C TYR A 284 -12.89 3.60 -4.70
N TYR A 285 -12.33 4.14 -5.77
CA TYR A 285 -12.37 3.56 -7.11
C TYR A 285 -10.95 3.14 -7.54
N PRO A 286 -10.77 1.95 -8.14
CA PRO A 286 -9.43 1.41 -8.40
C PRO A 286 -8.70 2.08 -9.57
N ASP A 287 -9.37 2.96 -10.33
CA ASP A 287 -8.79 3.77 -11.40
C ASP A 287 -8.43 5.20 -10.97
N GLU A 288 -8.46 5.48 -9.66
CA GLU A 288 -7.89 6.68 -9.06
C GLU A 288 -6.40 6.48 -8.69
N GLY A 289 -5.70 7.59 -8.43
CA GLY A 289 -4.27 7.59 -8.08
C GLY A 289 -3.33 8.06 -9.20
N ALA A 290 -2.04 8.15 -8.90
CA ALA A 290 -1.03 8.70 -9.77
C ALA A 290 -0.72 7.76 -10.96
N GLY A 291 -1.09 8.20 -12.16
CA GLY A 291 -0.83 7.44 -13.40
C GLY A 291 -1.86 6.35 -13.71
N ALA A 292 -2.95 6.28 -12.94
CA ALA A 292 -4.11 5.46 -13.28
C ALA A 292 -4.79 5.96 -14.57
N LEU A 293 -5.46 5.06 -15.28
CA LEU A 293 -6.19 5.35 -16.51
C LEU A 293 -7.69 5.38 -16.22
N GLU A 294 -8.29 6.56 -16.37
CA GLU A 294 -9.72 6.81 -16.15
C GLU A 294 -10.61 5.81 -16.91
N ASN A 295 -11.62 5.25 -16.24
CA ASN A 295 -12.58 4.29 -16.77
C ASN A 295 -11.94 2.99 -17.31
N ASN A 296 -10.77 2.57 -16.81
CA ASN A 296 -10.09 1.35 -17.23
C ASN A 296 -10.71 0.09 -16.56
N PRO A 297 -11.33 -0.86 -17.30
CA PRO A 297 -11.95 -2.05 -16.71
C PRO A 297 -10.95 -3.05 -16.09
N MET A 298 -9.64 -2.84 -16.34
CA MET A 298 -8.54 -3.61 -15.76
C MET A 298 -8.01 -3.00 -14.46
N ALA A 299 -8.53 -1.84 -14.05
CA ALA A 299 -8.22 -1.26 -12.75
C ALA A 299 -8.73 -2.18 -11.63
N THR A 300 -7.91 -2.41 -10.61
CA THR A 300 -8.24 -3.23 -9.45
C THR A 300 -7.39 -2.84 -8.24
N PHE A 301 -7.94 -3.02 -7.04
CA PHE A 301 -7.16 -2.92 -5.80
C PHE A 301 -6.36 -4.22 -5.61
N ASN A 302 -5.10 -4.19 -6.05
CA ASN A 302 -4.18 -5.32 -5.88
C ASN A 302 -3.51 -5.26 -4.50
N ILE A 303 -3.88 -6.16 -3.58
CA ILE A 303 -3.31 -6.20 -2.23
C ILE A 303 -2.13 -7.18 -2.20
N LEU A 304 -0.95 -6.67 -1.83
CA LEU A 304 0.31 -7.40 -1.91
C LEU A 304 0.50 -8.42 -0.76
N PRO A 305 1.33 -9.48 -0.97
CA PRO A 305 1.67 -10.50 0.04
C PRO A 305 2.00 -9.95 1.44
N GLY A 306 1.11 -10.24 2.39
CA GLY A 306 1.31 -9.87 3.80
C GLY A 306 1.05 -8.39 4.12
N VAL A 307 0.40 -7.63 3.23
CA VAL A 307 -0.16 -6.32 3.55
C VAL A 307 -1.53 -6.49 4.22
N ALA A 308 -1.83 -5.66 5.22
CA ALA A 308 -3.13 -5.63 5.87
C ALA A 308 -3.86 -4.31 5.60
N VAL A 309 -5.06 -4.38 5.03
CA VAL A 309 -5.88 -3.22 4.68
C VAL A 309 -7.11 -3.20 5.58
N TYR A 310 -7.32 -2.09 6.29
CA TYR A 310 -8.36 -1.90 7.30
C TYR A 310 -9.21 -0.67 6.97
N GLY A 311 -10.53 -0.85 6.84
CA GLY A 311 -11.51 0.24 6.71
C GLY A 311 -12.21 0.54 8.04
N GLY A 312 -13.06 1.57 8.10
CA GLY A 312 -13.77 1.94 9.34
C GLY A 312 -13.14 3.07 10.15
N PHE A 313 -12.38 3.97 9.52
CA PHE A 313 -11.72 5.10 10.19
C PHE A 313 -12.39 6.45 9.84
N ALA A 314 -12.52 7.37 10.80
CA ALA A 314 -12.97 8.75 10.56
C ALA A 314 -11.86 9.64 9.97
N GLY A 315 -10.58 9.23 10.09
CA GLY A 315 -9.44 9.99 9.59
C GLY A 315 -8.70 10.79 10.67
N THR A 316 -8.80 10.37 11.93
CA THR A 316 -8.16 11.01 13.09
C THR A 316 -7.44 10.03 14.03
N GLU A 317 -7.58 8.73 13.79
CA GLU A 317 -7.20 7.64 14.69
C GLU A 317 -5.69 7.43 14.80
N THR A 318 -5.27 7.12 16.02
CA THR A 318 -3.91 6.78 16.42
C THR A 318 -3.73 5.28 16.68
N ALA A 319 -4.82 4.54 16.95
CA ALA A 319 -4.81 3.10 17.22
C ALA A 319 -5.82 2.32 16.35
N LEU A 320 -5.48 1.07 16.02
CA LEU A 320 -6.34 0.18 15.21
C LEU A 320 -7.69 -0.12 15.89
N THR A 321 -7.74 -0.05 17.21
CA THR A 321 -8.94 -0.29 18.04
C THR A 321 -9.89 0.91 18.11
N GLU A 322 -9.56 2.04 17.49
CA GLU A 322 -10.41 3.24 17.42
C GLU A 322 -11.35 3.23 16.19
N ARG A 323 -11.32 2.15 15.39
CA ARG A 323 -12.22 1.92 14.24
C ARG A 323 -13.67 1.80 14.69
N ASP A 324 -14.57 2.38 13.90
CA ASP A 324 -16.02 2.19 14.00
C ASP A 324 -16.54 1.79 12.61
N LEU A 325 -16.90 0.51 12.47
CA LEU A 325 -17.29 -0.06 11.18
C LEU A 325 -18.71 0.33 10.75
N ALA A 326 -19.59 0.62 11.72
CA ALA A 326 -20.97 1.00 11.47
C ALA A 326 -21.05 2.46 11.00
N THR A 327 -20.35 3.36 11.67
CA THR A 327 -20.35 4.80 11.33
C THR A 327 -19.43 5.11 10.15
N ASN A 328 -18.18 4.63 10.16
CA ASN A 328 -17.13 5.09 9.23
C ASN A 328 -16.98 4.17 8.00
N ARG A 329 -18.09 3.88 7.31
CA ARG A 329 -18.16 2.93 6.18
C ARG A 329 -17.10 3.23 5.09
N SER A 330 -16.18 2.30 4.90
CA SER A 330 -15.21 2.30 3.78
C SER A 330 -15.72 1.38 2.67
N ILE A 331 -15.81 1.90 1.44
CA ILE A 331 -16.42 1.21 0.30
C ILE A 331 -15.40 1.12 -0.84
N LEU A 332 -15.14 -0.09 -1.34
CA LEU A 332 -14.39 -0.34 -2.56
C LEU A 332 -15.42 -0.56 -3.68
N SER A 333 -15.48 0.35 -4.65
CA SER A 333 -16.45 0.31 -5.74
C SER A 333 -15.81 -0.02 -7.08
N GLY A 334 -16.48 -0.86 -7.87
CA GLY A 334 -16.16 -1.13 -9.26
C GLY A 334 -16.70 -0.11 -10.25
N ASP A 335 -17.56 0.83 -9.83
CA ASP A 335 -18.20 1.86 -10.67
C ASP A 335 -17.21 2.97 -11.11
N ILE A 336 -16.20 2.57 -11.89
CA ILE A 336 -15.10 3.42 -12.35
C ILE A 336 -15.57 4.59 -13.25
N ASP A 337 -16.66 4.44 -14.01
CA ASP A 337 -17.24 5.53 -14.81
C ASP A 337 -18.43 6.24 -14.13
N ARG A 338 -18.66 5.95 -12.85
CA ARG A 338 -19.57 6.64 -11.91
C ARG A 338 -20.99 6.79 -12.47
N ASN A 339 -21.50 5.70 -13.02
CA ASN A 339 -22.75 5.67 -13.77
C ASN A 339 -23.81 4.72 -13.17
N ASP A 340 -23.45 3.91 -12.18
CA ASP A 340 -24.33 2.91 -11.57
C ASP A 340 -25.44 3.57 -10.74
N ASN A 341 -26.56 2.85 -10.56
CA ASN A 341 -27.61 3.25 -9.63
C ASN A 341 -27.26 2.84 -8.19
N ALA A 342 -26.27 3.55 -7.61
CA ALA A 342 -25.77 3.28 -6.26
C ALA A 342 -26.41 4.17 -5.18
N THR A 343 -26.69 3.59 -4.01
CA THR A 343 -27.10 4.31 -2.80
C THR A 343 -25.91 4.43 -1.86
N ASP A 344 -25.52 5.65 -1.48
CA ASP A 344 -24.32 5.95 -0.69
C ASP A 344 -23.02 5.30 -1.23
N GLY A 345 -22.92 5.14 -2.55
CA GLY A 345 -21.79 4.49 -3.22
C GLY A 345 -21.82 2.97 -3.25
N VAL A 346 -22.92 2.36 -2.78
CA VAL A 346 -23.14 0.90 -2.83
C VAL A 346 -24.20 0.53 -3.86
N VAL A 347 -23.85 -0.40 -4.74
CA VAL A 347 -24.75 -1.01 -5.71
C VAL A 347 -25.55 -2.09 -4.99
N LEU A 348 -26.85 -1.88 -4.79
CA LEU A 348 -27.68 -2.78 -3.99
C LEU A 348 -28.03 -4.08 -4.73
N THR A 349 -28.13 -4.05 -6.06
CA THR A 349 -28.37 -5.24 -6.89
C THR A 349 -27.50 -5.24 -8.14
N HIS A 350 -27.16 -6.43 -8.65
CA HIS A 350 -26.43 -6.55 -9.92
C HIS A 350 -27.13 -5.91 -11.15
N SER A 351 -28.41 -5.54 -11.02
CA SER A 351 -29.20 -4.92 -12.09
C SER A 351 -29.02 -3.40 -12.16
N ASP A 352 -28.50 -2.81 -11.08
CA ASP A 352 -28.14 -1.39 -10.98
C ASP A 352 -26.78 -1.06 -11.62
N ILE A 353 -25.99 -2.08 -12.01
CA ILE A 353 -24.73 -1.94 -12.75
C ILE A 353 -24.99 -1.51 -14.21
N ALA A 354 -24.42 -0.39 -14.61
CA ALA A 354 -24.52 0.15 -15.96
C ALA A 354 -23.17 0.17 -16.70
N ARG A 355 -23.17 -0.40 -17.91
CA ARG A 355 -22.01 -0.42 -18.82
C ARG A 355 -20.75 -1.12 -18.28
N THR A 356 -19.78 -0.37 -17.75
CA THR A 356 -18.35 -0.71 -17.79
C THR A 356 -17.65 -0.44 -16.46
N ASN A 357 -17.61 -1.48 -15.64
CA ASN A 357 -17.06 -1.42 -14.30
C ASN A 357 -15.70 -2.14 -14.24
N ALA A 358 -14.98 -2.00 -13.12
CA ALA A 358 -13.84 -2.85 -12.79
C ALA A 358 -14.26 -4.33 -12.80
N ARG A 359 -13.44 -5.20 -13.41
CA ARG A 359 -13.75 -6.64 -13.49
C ARG A 359 -13.69 -7.36 -12.15
N HIS A 360 -12.68 -7.01 -11.37
CA HIS A 360 -12.44 -7.47 -10.02
C HIS A 360 -12.17 -6.21 -9.22
N VAL A 361 -13.04 -5.86 -8.27
CA VAL A 361 -12.79 -4.68 -7.41
C VAL A 361 -11.49 -4.89 -6.62
N VAL A 362 -11.28 -6.10 -6.10
CA VAL A 362 -10.07 -6.54 -5.41
C VAL A 362 -9.43 -7.72 -6.13
N PHE A 363 -8.12 -7.67 -6.34
CA PHE A 363 -7.34 -8.77 -6.88
C PHE A 363 -6.28 -9.21 -5.86
N LEU A 364 -6.21 -10.53 -5.61
CA LEU A 364 -5.22 -11.14 -4.72
C LEU A 364 -4.37 -12.11 -5.52
N ASP A 365 -3.22 -11.62 -5.96
CA ASP A 365 -2.28 -12.38 -6.77
C ASP A 365 -1.36 -13.27 -5.91
N GLY A 366 -1.73 -14.53 -5.76
CA GLY A 366 -0.91 -15.54 -5.09
C GLY A 366 0.32 -16.01 -5.86
N THR A 367 0.70 -15.33 -6.95
CA THR A 367 1.72 -15.77 -7.91
C THR A 367 2.94 -14.85 -8.04
N THR A 368 2.92 -13.70 -7.36
CA THR A 368 3.91 -12.63 -7.57
C THR A 368 5.32 -12.99 -7.10
N ALA A 369 6.33 -12.29 -7.68
CA ALA A 369 7.71 -12.34 -7.18
C ALA A 369 7.88 -11.73 -5.77
N ALA A 370 6.90 -10.97 -5.27
CA ALA A 370 6.89 -10.44 -3.90
C ALA A 370 6.51 -11.50 -2.85
N GLY A 371 6.03 -12.67 -3.27
CA GLY A 371 5.62 -13.79 -2.42
C GLY A 371 4.20 -14.27 -2.71
N THR A 372 3.73 -15.19 -1.87
CA THR A 372 2.36 -15.71 -1.92
C THR A 372 1.44 -15.00 -0.94
N ILE A 373 0.15 -14.94 -1.28
CA ILE A 373 -0.89 -14.37 -0.44
C ILE A 373 -1.23 -15.41 0.64
N THR A 374 -0.72 -15.23 1.85
CA THR A 374 -1.04 -16.09 3.02
C THR A 374 -1.93 -15.34 4.01
N SER A 375 -2.27 -15.95 5.16
CA SER A 375 -3.16 -15.36 6.17
C SER A 375 -2.61 -14.12 6.88
N SER A 376 -1.34 -13.76 6.65
CA SER A 376 -0.77 -12.45 6.99
C SER A 376 -1.32 -11.32 6.11
N THR A 377 -1.81 -11.64 4.91
CA THR A 377 -2.52 -10.70 4.04
C THR A 377 -3.95 -10.55 4.55
N ARG A 378 -4.41 -9.32 4.77
CA ARG A 378 -5.71 -9.06 5.38
C ARG A 378 -6.50 -7.99 4.65
N LEU A 379 -7.81 -8.20 4.58
CA LEU A 379 -8.78 -7.18 4.19
C LEU A 379 -9.92 -7.20 5.22
N ASP A 380 -10.11 -6.08 5.91
CA ASP A 380 -11.00 -5.98 7.08
C ASP A 380 -11.82 -4.68 7.08
N GLY A 381 -13.16 -4.78 7.17
CA GLY A 381 -14.05 -3.64 7.37
C GLY A 381 -14.38 -2.86 6.10
N PHE A 382 -14.79 -3.55 5.02
CA PHE A 382 -15.13 -2.93 3.73
C PHE A 382 -16.43 -3.47 3.13
N THR A 383 -17.19 -2.58 2.49
CA THR A 383 -18.15 -2.99 1.45
C THR A 383 -17.44 -3.07 0.10
N ILE A 384 -17.65 -4.15 -0.65
CA ILE A 384 -17.08 -4.42 -1.98
C ILE A 384 -18.25 -4.57 -2.96
N THR A 385 -18.34 -3.68 -3.94
CA THR A 385 -19.58 -3.48 -4.71
C THR A 385 -19.33 -3.02 -6.14
N GLY A 386 -20.33 -3.17 -7.02
CA GLY A 386 -20.25 -2.71 -8.42
C GLY A 386 -19.25 -3.45 -9.31
N GLY A 387 -18.65 -4.56 -8.86
CA GLY A 387 -17.73 -5.36 -9.68
C GLY A 387 -18.43 -6.11 -10.82
N SER A 388 -17.82 -6.20 -12.00
CA SER A 388 -18.45 -6.80 -13.19
C SER A 388 -17.50 -7.60 -14.09
N ASP A 389 -17.33 -8.91 -13.85
CA ASP A 389 -16.61 -9.76 -14.82
C ASP A 389 -17.45 -10.05 -16.08
N LEU A 390 -16.94 -9.61 -17.23
CA LEU A 390 -17.48 -9.88 -18.56
C LEU A 390 -16.80 -11.08 -19.27
N GLY A 391 -16.23 -12.04 -18.54
CA GLY A 391 -15.94 -13.39 -19.03
C GLY A 391 -14.82 -13.47 -20.07
N MET A 392 -13.68 -12.85 -19.79
CA MET A 392 -12.53 -12.90 -20.69
C MET A 392 -11.78 -14.25 -20.63
N PRO A 393 -11.03 -14.62 -21.68
CA PRO A 393 -10.16 -15.79 -21.62
C PRO A 393 -9.16 -15.70 -20.46
N ASN A 394 -9.04 -16.78 -19.70
CA ASN A 394 -8.09 -17.01 -18.60
C ASN A 394 -8.42 -16.39 -17.22
N PHE A 395 -9.49 -15.60 -17.08
CA PHE A 395 -10.01 -15.17 -15.78
C PHE A 395 -11.47 -15.61 -15.65
N PHE A 396 -11.79 -16.36 -14.60
CA PHE A 396 -13.05 -17.07 -14.47
C PHE A 396 -13.87 -16.54 -13.29
N GLY A 397 -14.47 -15.35 -13.46
CA GLY A 397 -15.48 -14.82 -12.54
C GLY A 397 -14.95 -13.90 -11.45
N GLY A 398 -15.69 -13.76 -10.33
CA GLY A 398 -15.25 -12.99 -9.16
C GLY A 398 -15.35 -11.47 -9.37
N GLY A 399 -16.57 -10.95 -9.52
CA GLY A 399 -16.80 -9.51 -9.76
C GLY A 399 -16.23 -8.63 -8.65
N GLY A 400 -16.48 -8.99 -7.40
CA GLY A 400 -15.96 -8.29 -6.22
C GLY A 400 -14.49 -8.62 -5.94
N LEU A 401 -14.15 -9.89 -5.71
CA LEU A 401 -12.80 -10.34 -5.36
C LEU A 401 -12.36 -11.60 -6.11
N TYR A 402 -11.14 -11.57 -6.63
CA TYR A 402 -10.50 -12.73 -7.27
C TYR A 402 -9.26 -13.18 -6.48
N CYS A 403 -9.24 -14.44 -6.03
CA CYS A 403 -8.15 -15.04 -5.25
C CYS A 403 -7.41 -16.09 -6.10
N LEU A 404 -6.25 -15.72 -6.65
CA LEU A 404 -5.50 -16.54 -7.61
C LEU A 404 -4.47 -17.43 -6.92
N GLY A 405 -4.76 -18.73 -6.82
CA GLY A 405 -3.87 -19.77 -6.30
C GLY A 405 -3.29 -20.69 -7.37
N TRP A 406 -2.90 -20.18 -8.53
CA TRP A 406 -2.42 -20.99 -9.67
C TRP A 406 -1.28 -20.36 -10.46
N ILE A 407 -0.23 -21.14 -10.74
CA ILE A 407 0.82 -20.81 -11.72
C ILE A 407 1.07 -22.03 -12.63
N PRO A 408 1.17 -21.86 -13.96
CA PRO A 408 1.70 -22.91 -14.84
C PRO A 408 3.24 -22.94 -14.84
N PRO A 409 3.91 -24.10 -14.89
CA PRO A 409 3.53 -25.41 -14.35
C PRO A 409 4.36 -25.84 -13.12
N ASP A 410 5.36 -25.03 -12.70
CA ASP A 410 6.47 -25.48 -11.83
C ASP A 410 6.58 -24.76 -10.47
N ILE A 411 5.78 -23.71 -10.20
CA ILE A 411 5.78 -22.98 -8.92
C ILE A 411 4.37 -23.04 -8.31
N PRO A 412 4.18 -23.58 -7.10
CA PRO A 412 2.88 -23.58 -6.44
C PRO A 412 2.54 -22.16 -5.94
N GLY A 413 1.55 -21.52 -6.57
CA GLY A 413 0.97 -20.27 -6.06
C GLY A 413 0.06 -20.51 -4.85
N GLU A 414 -0.13 -19.49 -4.01
CA GLU A 414 -1.03 -19.58 -2.85
C GLU A 414 -1.78 -18.26 -2.62
N CYS A 415 -3.12 -18.38 -2.49
CA CYS A 415 -4.04 -17.31 -2.11
C CYS A 415 -4.93 -17.76 -0.93
N SER A 416 -4.42 -17.59 0.28
CA SER A 416 -5.04 -17.96 1.56
C SER A 416 -5.16 -16.75 2.52
N PRO A 417 -5.77 -15.61 2.11
CA PRO A 417 -5.88 -14.40 2.92
C PRO A 417 -6.83 -14.57 4.12
N THR A 418 -6.75 -13.63 5.07
CA THR A 418 -7.79 -13.42 6.09
C THR A 418 -8.73 -12.29 5.63
N LEU A 419 -10.02 -12.59 5.54
CA LEU A 419 -11.07 -11.68 5.07
C LEU A 419 -12.09 -11.50 6.20
N THR A 420 -12.30 -10.27 6.67
CA THR A 420 -13.02 -10.03 7.94
C THR A 420 -13.96 -8.83 7.84
N ASN A 421 -15.16 -8.87 8.45
CA ASN A 421 -16.09 -7.74 8.45
C ASN A 421 -16.33 -7.17 7.03
N LEU A 422 -16.58 -8.04 6.05
CA LEU A 422 -16.73 -7.65 4.64
C LEU A 422 -18.17 -7.79 4.17
N VAL A 423 -18.63 -6.86 3.33
CA VAL A 423 -19.94 -6.93 2.67
C VAL A 423 -19.73 -6.96 1.16
N PHE A 424 -19.97 -8.09 0.51
CA PHE A 424 -20.01 -8.21 -0.94
C PHE A 424 -21.43 -7.97 -1.43
N GLN A 425 -21.70 -6.82 -2.04
CA GLN A 425 -23.05 -6.43 -2.44
C GLN A 425 -23.16 -6.00 -3.91
N GLY A 426 -24.14 -6.56 -4.62
CA GLY A 426 -24.50 -6.17 -5.97
C GLY A 426 -23.45 -6.47 -7.05
N ASN A 427 -22.44 -7.29 -6.77
CA ASN A 427 -21.41 -7.64 -7.75
C ASN A 427 -21.93 -8.66 -8.77
N ARG A 428 -21.37 -8.67 -9.99
CA ARG A 428 -21.76 -9.60 -11.04
C ARG A 428 -20.61 -10.27 -11.77
N SER A 429 -20.92 -11.44 -12.30
CA SER A 429 -20.06 -12.24 -13.17
C SER A 429 -20.87 -12.86 -14.30
N SER A 430 -20.33 -12.81 -15.51
CA SER A 430 -20.85 -13.53 -16.70
C SER A 430 -20.38 -15.00 -16.77
N THR A 431 -19.57 -15.44 -15.80
CA THR A 431 -19.14 -16.82 -15.64
C THR A 431 -19.54 -17.33 -14.26
N PHE A 432 -18.62 -17.33 -13.30
CA PHE A 432 -18.80 -17.89 -11.97
C PHE A 432 -18.63 -16.84 -10.86
N GLY A 433 -19.14 -17.11 -9.65
CA GLY A 433 -18.82 -16.32 -8.46
C GLY A 433 -19.10 -14.82 -8.62
N GLY A 434 -20.36 -14.39 -8.51
CA GLY A 434 -20.74 -12.99 -8.71
C GLY A 434 -19.96 -12.03 -7.81
N ALA A 435 -19.79 -12.42 -6.55
CA ALA A 435 -18.93 -11.73 -5.59
C ALA A 435 -17.47 -12.20 -5.65
N MET A 436 -17.23 -13.50 -5.49
CA MET A 436 -15.90 -14.01 -5.14
C MET A 436 -15.54 -15.31 -5.84
N VAL A 437 -14.27 -15.43 -6.24
CA VAL A 437 -13.68 -16.67 -6.74
C VAL A 437 -12.46 -17.07 -5.92
N SER A 438 -12.45 -18.33 -5.47
CA SER A 438 -11.28 -19.03 -4.95
C SER A 438 -10.83 -20.06 -5.98
N TYR A 439 -9.63 -19.87 -6.56
CA TYR A 439 -9.11 -20.72 -7.64
C TYR A 439 -7.77 -21.34 -7.28
N GLY A 440 -7.80 -22.57 -6.75
CA GLY A 440 -6.60 -23.37 -6.49
C GLY A 440 -6.33 -24.35 -7.64
N ALA A 441 -5.22 -24.19 -8.36
CA ALA A 441 -4.89 -25.11 -9.45
C ALA A 441 -3.40 -25.42 -9.58
N GLY A 442 -3.07 -26.52 -10.25
CA GLY A 442 -1.68 -26.87 -10.59
C GLY A 442 -0.78 -27.08 -9.37
N ARG A 443 -1.29 -27.71 -8.31
CA ARG A 443 -0.69 -27.83 -6.95
C ARG A 443 -0.64 -26.55 -6.12
N GLY A 444 -1.13 -25.43 -6.65
CA GLY A 444 -1.36 -24.21 -5.87
C GLY A 444 -2.62 -24.30 -5.00
N LYS A 445 -2.78 -23.32 -4.11
CA LYS A 445 -3.81 -23.29 -3.07
C LYS A 445 -4.65 -22.01 -3.11
N SER A 446 -5.95 -22.12 -2.87
CA SER A 446 -6.82 -20.97 -2.59
C SER A 446 -7.72 -21.25 -1.37
N ASN A 447 -7.18 -20.99 -0.18
CA ASN A 447 -7.85 -21.30 1.10
C ASN A 447 -8.10 -20.04 1.95
N PRO A 448 -8.88 -19.04 1.46
CA PRO A 448 -9.20 -17.86 2.26
C PRO A 448 -10.02 -18.22 3.51
N THR A 449 -9.78 -17.49 4.59
CA THR A 449 -10.60 -17.55 5.82
C THR A 449 -11.51 -16.33 5.87
N LEU A 450 -12.81 -16.55 5.96
CA LEU A 450 -13.86 -15.52 5.97
C LEU A 450 -14.54 -15.52 7.34
N THR A 451 -14.57 -14.37 8.00
CA THR A 451 -15.23 -14.21 9.32
C THR A 451 -16.02 -12.92 9.41
N ASN A 452 -17.27 -12.97 9.89
CA ASN A 452 -18.22 -11.83 9.81
C ASN A 452 -18.32 -11.29 8.36
N VAL A 453 -18.79 -12.12 7.42
CA VAL A 453 -18.89 -11.72 6.00
C VAL A 453 -20.32 -11.83 5.50
N VAL A 454 -20.76 -10.84 4.73
CA VAL A 454 -22.06 -10.82 4.07
C VAL A 454 -21.87 -10.92 2.55
N PHE A 455 -22.66 -11.77 1.91
CA PHE A 455 -22.79 -11.85 0.46
C PHE A 455 -24.25 -11.60 0.10
N GLN A 456 -24.54 -10.44 -0.50
CA GLN A 456 -25.91 -10.00 -0.77
C GLN A 456 -26.12 -9.60 -2.24
N ASN A 457 -27.20 -10.09 -2.86
CA ASN A 457 -27.67 -9.69 -4.18
C ASN A 457 -26.60 -9.76 -5.30
N ASN A 458 -25.62 -10.66 -5.18
CA ASN A 458 -24.59 -10.89 -6.20
C ASN A 458 -25.09 -11.90 -7.25
N PHE A 459 -24.61 -11.78 -8.49
CA PHE A 459 -25.09 -12.57 -9.62
C PHE A 459 -23.97 -13.26 -10.41
N ALA A 460 -24.13 -14.56 -10.69
CA ALA A 460 -23.26 -15.30 -11.63
C ALA A 460 -24.07 -15.93 -12.77
N ALA A 461 -23.71 -15.68 -14.03
CA ALA A 461 -24.48 -16.23 -15.14
C ALA A 461 -24.40 -17.77 -15.29
N GLN A 462 -23.42 -18.45 -14.66
CA GLN A 462 -23.26 -19.91 -14.72
C GLN A 462 -23.41 -20.58 -13.35
N ASP A 463 -22.43 -20.48 -12.44
CA ASP A 463 -22.48 -21.21 -11.16
C ASP A 463 -21.91 -20.39 -10.00
N GLY A 464 -22.47 -20.60 -8.80
CA GLY A 464 -22.08 -19.91 -7.57
C GLY A 464 -22.44 -18.43 -7.59
N GLY A 465 -23.70 -18.09 -7.31
CA GLY A 465 -24.20 -16.71 -7.44
C GLY A 465 -23.37 -15.67 -6.65
N ALA A 466 -22.89 -16.05 -5.46
CA ALA A 466 -21.91 -15.28 -4.71
C ALA A 466 -20.48 -15.85 -4.86
N LEU A 467 -20.26 -17.08 -4.41
CA LEU A 467 -18.94 -17.70 -4.24
C LEU A 467 -18.78 -18.91 -5.16
N TYR A 468 -17.74 -18.89 -5.99
CA TYR A 468 -17.29 -20.05 -6.73
C TYR A 468 -15.91 -20.50 -6.23
N ASN A 469 -15.84 -21.75 -5.78
CA ASN A 469 -14.69 -22.33 -5.13
C ASN A 469 -14.26 -23.59 -5.89
N THR A 470 -13.05 -23.62 -6.46
CA THR A 470 -12.61 -24.80 -7.24
C THR A 470 -11.15 -25.18 -7.02
N GLY A 471 -10.95 -26.45 -6.65
CA GLY A 471 -9.66 -27.13 -6.71
C GLY A 471 -9.57 -27.92 -8.02
N SER A 472 -8.62 -27.59 -8.89
CA SER A 472 -8.43 -28.26 -10.18
C SER A 472 -6.97 -28.64 -10.45
N PHE A 473 -6.72 -29.59 -11.35
CA PHE A 473 -5.37 -30.02 -11.78
C PHE A 473 -4.40 -30.30 -10.61
N GLY A 474 -4.88 -30.97 -9.56
CA GLY A 474 -4.10 -31.26 -8.35
C GLY A 474 -3.87 -30.08 -7.39
N GLY A 475 -4.53 -28.94 -7.60
CA GLY A 475 -4.60 -27.82 -6.65
C GLY A 475 -5.71 -27.97 -5.61
N GLU A 476 -5.70 -27.10 -4.60
CA GLU A 476 -6.58 -27.16 -3.43
C GLU A 476 -7.35 -25.84 -3.26
N SER A 477 -8.66 -25.92 -3.03
CA SER A 477 -9.51 -24.75 -2.75
C SER A 477 -10.55 -25.08 -1.69
N SER A 478 -10.20 -24.85 -0.43
CA SER A 478 -10.96 -25.25 0.76
C SER A 478 -11.08 -24.08 1.75
N PRO A 479 -11.83 -23.01 1.40
CA PRO A 479 -12.04 -21.87 2.28
C PRO A 479 -12.76 -22.26 3.59
N THR A 480 -12.52 -21.47 4.63
CA THR A 480 -13.19 -21.60 5.93
C THR A 480 -14.07 -20.37 6.16
N LEU A 481 -15.35 -20.60 6.44
CA LEU A 481 -16.38 -19.57 6.62
C LEU A 481 -16.94 -19.70 8.04
N VAL A 482 -16.84 -18.62 8.82
CA VAL A 482 -17.39 -18.54 10.19
C VAL A 482 -18.21 -17.26 10.34
N ASN A 483 -19.46 -17.34 10.82
CA ASN A 483 -20.34 -16.18 10.95
C ASN A 483 -20.52 -15.44 9.60
N VAL A 484 -21.07 -16.14 8.61
CA VAL A 484 -21.20 -15.65 7.22
C VAL A 484 -22.67 -15.72 6.79
N THR A 485 -23.17 -14.69 6.12
CA THR A 485 -24.57 -14.63 5.63
C THR A 485 -24.60 -14.51 4.11
N PHE A 486 -25.32 -15.42 3.44
CA PHE A 486 -25.61 -15.37 2.00
C PHE A 486 -27.11 -15.15 1.78
N ALA A 487 -27.49 -13.97 1.28
CA ALA A 487 -28.89 -13.62 1.00
C ALA A 487 -29.08 -13.03 -0.41
N GLY A 488 -30.19 -13.38 -1.07
CA GLY A 488 -30.57 -12.76 -2.35
C GLY A 488 -29.63 -13.00 -3.54
N ASN A 489 -28.62 -13.87 -3.41
CA ASN A 489 -27.68 -14.14 -4.50
C ASN A 489 -28.34 -15.03 -5.57
N ASP A 490 -27.97 -14.78 -6.83
CA ASP A 490 -28.64 -15.35 -8.00
C ASP A 490 -27.65 -16.00 -8.98
N THR A 491 -28.09 -17.05 -9.67
CA THR A 491 -27.31 -17.68 -10.72
C THR A 491 -28.14 -18.31 -11.83
N GLY A 492 -27.62 -18.24 -13.06
CA GLY A 492 -28.21 -18.87 -14.24
C GLY A 492 -28.09 -20.40 -14.28
N GLY A 493 -27.31 -21.02 -13.39
CA GLY A 493 -27.10 -22.47 -13.31
C GLY A 493 -27.18 -23.00 -11.88
N SER A 494 -26.05 -23.40 -11.28
CA SER A 494 -26.06 -24.20 -10.04
C SER A 494 -25.44 -23.49 -8.83
N GLY A 495 -26.07 -23.67 -7.66
CA GLY A 495 -25.58 -23.13 -6.39
C GLY A 495 -25.90 -21.64 -6.26
N GLY A 496 -27.12 -21.33 -5.80
CA GLY A 496 -27.63 -19.95 -5.71
C GLY A 496 -26.69 -19.00 -4.97
N ALA A 497 -26.02 -19.51 -3.94
CA ALA A 497 -24.96 -18.78 -3.23
C ALA A 497 -23.57 -19.35 -3.53
N ILE A 498 -23.37 -20.65 -3.32
CA ILE A 498 -22.05 -21.31 -3.35
C ILE A 498 -22.03 -22.46 -4.37
N PHE A 499 -20.99 -22.49 -5.19
CA PHE A 499 -20.63 -23.67 -5.98
C PHE A 499 -19.21 -24.13 -5.64
N ASN A 500 -19.06 -25.42 -5.32
CA ASN A 500 -17.79 -26.06 -4.99
C ASN A 500 -17.41 -27.12 -6.03
N ALA A 501 -16.17 -27.11 -6.52
CA ALA A 501 -15.66 -28.10 -7.46
C ALA A 501 -14.31 -28.71 -7.07
N ALA A 502 -14.18 -30.01 -7.28
CA ALA A 502 -12.93 -30.76 -7.15
C ALA A 502 -12.70 -31.57 -8.45
N THR A 503 -12.06 -30.97 -9.45
CA THR A 503 -11.83 -31.59 -10.77
C THR A 503 -10.37 -31.98 -10.98
N ASP A 504 -10.09 -32.89 -11.91
CA ASP A 504 -8.73 -33.16 -12.39
C ASP A 504 -7.70 -33.46 -11.29
N SER A 505 -8.10 -34.26 -10.29
CA SER A 505 -7.34 -34.59 -9.06
C SER A 505 -7.13 -33.45 -8.05
N GLY A 506 -7.80 -32.30 -8.24
CA GLY A 506 -7.86 -31.23 -7.24
C GLY A 506 -8.74 -31.56 -6.03
N VAL A 507 -8.70 -30.69 -5.03
CA VAL A 507 -9.38 -30.87 -3.74
C VAL A 507 -10.22 -29.64 -3.40
N SER A 508 -11.47 -29.84 -2.99
CA SER A 508 -12.31 -28.77 -2.44
C SER A 508 -13.16 -29.33 -1.29
N THR A 509 -12.78 -28.97 -0.06
CA THR A 509 -13.47 -29.38 1.18
C THR A 509 -13.67 -28.17 2.12
N PRO A 510 -14.43 -27.14 1.72
CA PRO A 510 -14.61 -25.96 2.55
C PRO A 510 -15.40 -26.28 3.82
N THR A 511 -15.20 -25.47 4.85
CA THR A 511 -15.86 -25.61 6.16
C THR A 511 -16.74 -24.40 6.44
N LEU A 512 -17.99 -24.65 6.81
CA LEU A 512 -19.02 -23.66 7.11
C LEU A 512 -19.49 -23.86 8.56
N THR A 513 -19.34 -22.83 9.39
CA THR A 513 -19.84 -22.76 10.78
C THR A 513 -20.54 -21.43 11.01
N ASN A 514 -21.67 -21.39 11.72
CA ASN A 514 -22.48 -20.17 11.91
C ASN A 514 -22.82 -19.49 10.56
N VAL A 515 -23.18 -20.27 9.53
CA VAL A 515 -23.47 -19.72 8.20
C VAL A 515 -24.98 -19.71 7.95
N ILE A 516 -25.52 -18.57 7.50
CA ILE A 516 -26.88 -18.49 6.94
C ILE A 516 -26.79 -18.54 5.41
N LEU A 517 -27.57 -19.40 4.77
CA LEU A 517 -27.84 -19.34 3.32
C LEU A 517 -29.35 -19.38 3.08
N TRP A 518 -29.95 -18.21 2.86
CA TRP A 518 -31.40 -18.04 2.74
C TRP A 518 -31.80 -17.09 1.61
N GLY A 519 -32.94 -17.33 0.94
CA GLY A 519 -33.46 -16.43 -0.10
C GLY A 519 -32.57 -16.31 -1.34
N ASN A 520 -31.72 -17.31 -1.62
CA ASN A 520 -30.90 -17.33 -2.84
C ASN A 520 -31.72 -18.03 -3.95
N THR A 521 -31.74 -17.47 -5.16
CA THR A 521 -32.85 -17.62 -6.13
C THR A 521 -33.09 -19.02 -6.72
N THR A 522 -32.10 -19.92 -6.62
CA THR A 522 -32.25 -21.31 -7.07
C THR A 522 -32.59 -22.21 -5.90
N ALA A 523 -33.35 -23.29 -6.15
CA ALA A 523 -33.82 -24.23 -5.12
C ALA A 523 -32.72 -24.97 -4.31
N ARG A 524 -31.45 -24.61 -4.50
CA ARG A 524 -30.29 -25.09 -3.75
C ARG A 524 -29.27 -23.97 -3.55
N PRO A 525 -29.06 -23.47 -2.33
CA PRO A 525 -28.05 -22.46 -2.07
C PRO A 525 -26.62 -22.97 -2.30
N ILE A 526 -26.37 -24.27 -2.12
CA ILE A 526 -25.07 -24.92 -2.32
C ILE A 526 -25.17 -25.98 -3.44
N SER A 527 -24.19 -25.99 -4.34
CA SER A 527 -23.95 -27.06 -5.32
C SER A 527 -22.52 -27.58 -5.21
N ASN A 528 -22.34 -28.89 -5.44
CA ASN A 528 -21.06 -29.58 -5.26
C ASN A 528 -20.75 -30.51 -6.45
N LEU A 529 -19.65 -30.25 -7.16
CA LEU A 529 -19.10 -31.10 -8.21
C LEU A 529 -17.86 -31.84 -7.68
N PHE A 530 -18.09 -33.05 -7.16
CA PHE A 530 -17.09 -33.91 -6.48
C PHE A 530 -16.46 -33.32 -5.20
N ALA A 531 -16.75 -32.06 -4.86
CA ALA A 531 -16.39 -31.42 -3.60
C ALA A 531 -17.16 -32.01 -2.40
N THR A 532 -16.57 -31.90 -1.20
CA THR A 532 -17.18 -32.38 0.06
C THR A 532 -17.11 -31.30 1.14
N PRO A 533 -17.99 -30.29 1.11
CA PRO A 533 -18.07 -29.29 2.17
C PRO A 533 -18.48 -29.94 3.50
N ARG A 534 -18.07 -29.31 4.61
CA ARG A 534 -18.45 -29.66 5.99
C ARG A 534 -19.22 -28.50 6.59
N ILE A 535 -20.38 -28.79 7.17
CA ILE A 535 -21.34 -27.77 7.58
C ILE A 535 -21.83 -28.08 8.99
N SER A 536 -21.76 -27.11 9.91
CA SER A 536 -22.32 -27.21 11.25
C SER A 536 -22.89 -25.88 11.74
N HIS A 537 -23.79 -25.90 12.74
CA HIS A 537 -24.31 -24.69 13.39
C HIS A 537 -24.80 -23.64 12.38
N SER A 538 -25.52 -24.06 11.34
CA SER A 538 -25.81 -23.23 10.15
C SER A 538 -27.27 -23.34 9.73
N ILE A 539 -27.86 -22.23 9.26
CA ILE A 539 -29.21 -22.17 8.70
C ILE A 539 -29.10 -22.25 7.18
N ILE A 540 -29.68 -23.29 6.57
CA ILE A 540 -29.58 -23.51 5.12
C ILE A 540 -30.95 -23.87 4.56
N GLN A 541 -31.45 -23.01 3.67
CA GLN A 541 -32.74 -23.18 3.01
C GLN A 541 -32.81 -24.49 2.22
N GLY A 542 -33.77 -25.34 2.55
CA GLY A 542 -33.98 -26.65 1.94
C GLY A 542 -32.96 -27.71 2.36
N SER A 543 -32.28 -27.53 3.51
CA SER A 543 -31.36 -28.54 4.06
C SER A 543 -32.03 -29.68 4.84
N GLY A 544 -33.34 -29.57 5.09
CA GLY A 544 -34.20 -30.60 5.66
C GLY A 544 -34.20 -30.58 7.18
N SER A 545 -35.27 -30.04 7.77
CA SER A 545 -35.52 -30.02 9.22
C SER A 545 -35.57 -31.45 9.80
N GLY A 546 -34.43 -31.93 10.33
CA GLY A 546 -34.26 -33.28 10.90
C GLY A 546 -33.93 -34.39 9.89
N ALA A 547 -33.76 -34.09 8.60
CA ALA A 547 -33.39 -35.06 7.57
C ALA A 547 -32.47 -34.43 6.52
N TRP A 548 -31.19 -34.31 6.88
CA TRP A 548 -30.15 -33.65 6.07
C TRP A 548 -30.14 -34.08 4.60
N PHE A 549 -30.18 -33.11 3.69
CA PHE A 549 -30.04 -33.34 2.25
C PHE A 549 -28.57 -33.58 1.85
N PRO A 550 -28.12 -34.81 1.55
CA PRO A 550 -26.68 -35.13 1.45
C PRO A 550 -25.96 -34.49 0.26
N MET A 551 -26.69 -33.89 -0.68
CA MET A 551 -26.09 -33.16 -1.81
C MET A 551 -25.54 -31.78 -1.42
N LEU A 552 -25.94 -31.24 -0.26
CA LEU A 552 -25.39 -29.97 0.26
C LEU A 552 -23.99 -30.15 0.86
N GLY A 553 -23.70 -31.31 1.44
CA GLY A 553 -22.41 -31.57 2.08
C GLY A 553 -22.42 -32.69 3.12
N THR A 554 -21.36 -32.70 3.92
CA THR A 554 -21.27 -33.51 5.14
C THR A 554 -21.91 -32.75 6.30
N ASP A 555 -23.05 -33.24 6.78
CA ASP A 555 -23.63 -32.80 8.05
C ASP A 555 -22.63 -33.05 9.18
N SER A 556 -22.23 -31.98 9.86
CA SER A 556 -21.35 -32.01 11.03
C SER A 556 -22.08 -31.57 12.31
N GLY A 557 -23.43 -31.51 12.27
CA GLY A 557 -24.30 -31.30 13.42
C GLY A 557 -24.86 -29.88 13.56
N ASN A 558 -25.99 -29.77 14.24
CA ASN A 558 -26.65 -28.51 14.61
C ASN A 558 -27.02 -27.61 13.41
N ASN A 559 -27.37 -28.21 12.27
CA ASN A 559 -27.84 -27.47 11.10
C ASN A 559 -29.37 -27.34 11.11
N LEU A 560 -29.87 -26.18 10.68
CA LEU A 560 -31.28 -25.79 10.71
C LEU A 560 -31.81 -25.52 9.28
N ASP A 561 -33.09 -25.79 9.07
CA ASP A 561 -33.85 -25.44 7.86
C ASP A 561 -35.12 -24.71 8.30
N ALA A 562 -34.94 -23.44 8.67
CA ALA A 562 -35.96 -22.54 9.18
C ALA A 562 -35.63 -21.12 8.71
N ASP A 563 -36.64 -20.27 8.54
CA ASP A 563 -36.41 -18.90 8.10
C ASP A 563 -35.64 -18.11 9.16
N PRO A 564 -34.50 -17.48 8.84
CA PRO A 564 -33.71 -16.70 9.79
C PRO A 564 -34.40 -15.40 10.26
N LEU A 565 -35.59 -15.07 9.73
CA LEU A 565 -36.37 -13.89 10.11
C LEU A 565 -35.53 -12.60 10.07
N PHE A 566 -35.02 -12.27 8.89
CA PHE A 566 -34.29 -11.02 8.66
C PHE A 566 -35.24 -9.81 8.69
N THR A 567 -34.84 -8.73 9.36
CA THR A 567 -35.66 -7.53 9.56
C THR A 567 -36.20 -6.95 8.25
N LYS A 568 -35.34 -6.68 7.24
CA LYS A 568 -35.76 -6.20 5.91
C LYS A 568 -34.85 -6.69 4.77
N ALA A 569 -34.79 -8.01 4.57
CA ALA A 569 -33.86 -8.62 3.62
C ALA A 569 -33.92 -8.06 2.18
N LEU A 570 -35.10 -7.62 1.73
CA LEU A 570 -35.30 -7.03 0.39
C LEU A 570 -34.77 -5.59 0.27
N GLU A 571 -34.64 -4.87 1.39
CA GLU A 571 -34.13 -3.48 1.44
C GLU A 571 -32.62 -3.42 1.72
N GLY A 572 -31.98 -4.55 2.01
CA GLY A 572 -30.56 -4.64 2.35
C GLY A 572 -30.29 -5.09 3.79
N ASP A 573 -31.27 -4.97 4.69
CA ASP A 573 -31.10 -5.25 6.10
C ASP A 573 -31.23 -6.75 6.43
N LEU A 574 -30.13 -7.33 6.90
CA LEU A 574 -30.00 -8.73 7.29
C LEU A 574 -29.75 -8.90 8.79
N THR A 575 -30.06 -7.88 9.60
CA THR A 575 -30.20 -8.04 11.05
C THR A 575 -31.31 -9.05 11.38
N LEU A 576 -31.22 -9.67 12.55
CA LEU A 576 -32.18 -10.69 13.00
C LEU A 576 -33.38 -10.02 13.69
N HIS A 577 -34.58 -10.52 13.43
CA HIS A 577 -35.79 -10.15 14.15
C HIS A 577 -35.95 -10.98 15.43
N THR A 578 -36.71 -10.46 16.40
CA THR A 578 -37.14 -11.21 17.58
C THR A 578 -37.79 -12.53 17.17
N GLY A 579 -37.46 -13.62 17.87
CA GLY A 579 -37.93 -14.98 17.56
C GLY A 579 -37.17 -15.70 16.44
N SER A 580 -36.13 -15.09 15.86
CA SER A 580 -35.28 -15.73 14.85
C SER A 580 -34.64 -17.04 15.36
N PRO A 581 -34.67 -18.14 14.58
CA PRO A 581 -33.99 -19.40 14.92
C PRO A 581 -32.47 -19.31 14.80
N ALA A 582 -31.90 -18.15 14.44
CA ALA A 582 -30.46 -17.90 14.47
C ALA A 582 -29.94 -17.50 15.86
N ILE A 583 -30.83 -16.99 16.73
CA ILE A 583 -30.50 -16.44 18.06
C ILE A 583 -30.05 -17.56 19.00
N ASP A 584 -28.91 -17.37 19.67
CA ASP A 584 -28.26 -18.33 20.59
C ASP A 584 -28.04 -19.75 20.02
N ALA A 585 -28.12 -19.92 18.69
CA ALA A 585 -28.15 -21.22 18.01
C ALA A 585 -26.80 -21.66 17.41
N GLY A 586 -25.80 -20.77 17.42
CA GLY A 586 -24.50 -21.00 16.79
C GLY A 586 -23.46 -21.63 17.74
N THR A 587 -22.19 -21.25 17.55
CA THR A 587 -21.07 -21.66 18.40
C THR A 587 -19.92 -20.65 18.35
N ASP A 588 -19.27 -20.38 19.48
CA ASP A 588 -18.16 -19.41 19.54
C ASP A 588 -16.87 -19.92 18.83
N ALA A 589 -16.90 -21.13 18.28
CA ALA A 589 -15.75 -21.80 17.67
C ALA A 589 -15.29 -21.10 16.37
N GLY A 590 -14.38 -20.13 16.53
CA GLY A 590 -13.82 -19.33 15.44
C GLY A 590 -14.57 -18.02 15.19
N ALA A 591 -15.60 -17.72 15.98
CA ALA A 591 -16.30 -16.45 15.95
C ALA A 591 -15.40 -15.30 16.44
N LEU A 592 -15.73 -14.08 16.03
CA LEU A 592 -15.16 -12.87 16.65
C LEU A 592 -16.01 -12.44 17.85
N THR A 593 -15.41 -11.65 18.74
CA THR A 593 -16.07 -11.10 19.94
C THR A 593 -17.16 -10.08 19.62
N THR A 594 -17.25 -9.62 18.36
CA THR A 594 -18.32 -8.74 17.88
C THR A 594 -18.85 -9.25 16.55
N ASP A 595 -20.04 -8.79 16.16
CA ASP A 595 -20.61 -8.97 14.82
C ASP A 595 -20.06 -7.94 13.81
N ILE A 596 -20.65 -7.89 12.60
CA ILE A 596 -20.26 -6.95 11.54
C ILE A 596 -20.65 -5.48 11.82
N LEU A 597 -21.59 -5.22 12.74
CA LEU A 597 -22.00 -3.87 13.17
C LEU A 597 -21.25 -3.39 14.42
N GLY A 598 -20.51 -4.29 15.08
CA GLY A 598 -19.79 -4.00 16.32
C GLY A 598 -20.55 -4.38 17.60
N ASN A 599 -21.73 -5.00 17.48
CA ASN A 599 -22.46 -5.58 18.62
C ASN A 599 -21.60 -6.70 19.23
N SER A 600 -21.49 -6.75 20.55
CA SER A 600 -20.69 -7.80 21.20
C SER A 600 -21.43 -9.13 21.20
N ARG A 601 -20.73 -10.21 20.89
CA ARG A 601 -21.26 -11.57 21.02
C ARG A 601 -21.13 -12.02 22.47
N VAL A 602 -22.27 -12.18 23.16
CA VAL A 602 -22.33 -12.39 24.62
C VAL A 602 -23.31 -13.52 24.92
N GLY A 603 -22.79 -14.70 25.26
CA GLY A 603 -23.60 -15.90 25.40
C GLY A 603 -23.21 -16.90 24.32
N THR A 604 -24.19 -17.51 23.66
CA THR A 604 -23.91 -18.38 22.52
C THR A 604 -23.95 -17.55 21.26
N THR A 605 -22.83 -17.43 20.54
CA THR A 605 -22.78 -16.72 19.25
C THR A 605 -23.95 -17.06 18.32
N ASP A 606 -24.62 -16.05 17.77
CA ASP A 606 -25.69 -16.24 16.80
C ASP A 606 -25.19 -16.84 15.48
N ILE A 607 -26.08 -17.53 14.77
CA ILE A 607 -25.79 -18.01 13.40
C ILE A 607 -25.79 -16.80 12.44
N GLY A 608 -24.72 -16.62 11.67
CA GLY A 608 -24.60 -15.57 10.65
C GLY A 608 -23.69 -14.40 11.03
N ALA A 609 -23.64 -13.40 10.15
CA ALA A 609 -22.72 -12.26 10.26
C ALA A 609 -23.14 -11.18 11.28
N TYR A 610 -24.39 -11.20 11.73
CA TYR A 610 -24.98 -10.28 12.70
C TYR A 610 -25.17 -10.99 14.05
N GLU A 611 -25.26 -10.23 15.12
CA GLU A 611 -25.76 -10.67 16.44
C GLU A 611 -27.07 -9.91 16.72
N PHE A 612 -28.04 -10.58 17.34
CA PHE A 612 -29.30 -10.00 17.77
C PHE A 612 -29.06 -9.09 18.99
N ALA A 613 -28.96 -7.79 18.73
CA ALA A 613 -28.79 -6.80 19.78
C ALA A 613 -30.13 -6.48 20.46
N VAL A 614 -30.33 -7.00 21.69
CA VAL A 614 -31.36 -6.49 22.61
C VAL A 614 -31.16 -4.98 22.87
N ALA A 615 -32.21 -4.26 23.25
CA ALA A 615 -32.09 -2.84 23.62
C ALA A 615 -31.12 -2.66 24.80
N GLY A 616 -30.30 -1.61 24.78
CA GLY A 616 -29.40 -1.31 25.88
C GLY A 616 -30.19 -0.88 27.12
N LEU A 617 -29.98 -1.53 28.26
CA LEU A 617 -30.62 -1.20 29.53
C LEU A 617 -29.58 -1.06 30.64
N CYS A 618 -29.73 -0.02 31.45
CA CYS A 618 -28.86 0.23 32.60
C CYS A 618 -29.08 -0.85 33.68
N GLY A 619 -27.98 -1.46 34.13
CA GLY A 619 -28.01 -2.45 35.21
C GLY A 619 -28.00 -1.80 36.59
N ASP A 620 -28.08 -2.64 37.63
CA ASP A 620 -28.21 -2.27 39.05
C ASP A 620 -27.18 -1.24 39.54
N ALA A 621 -26.01 -1.11 38.90
CA ALA A 621 -25.03 -0.08 39.23
C ALA A 621 -25.53 1.36 38.96
N HIS A 622 -26.54 1.54 38.12
CA HIS A 622 -27.09 2.83 37.75
C HIS A 622 -27.78 3.52 38.93
N GLY A 623 -27.58 4.83 39.06
CA GLY A 623 -28.16 5.66 40.12
C GLY A 623 -27.54 5.45 41.51
N LEU A 624 -26.74 4.39 41.72
CA LEU A 624 -26.14 4.09 43.00
C LEU A 624 -25.12 5.16 43.44
N THR A 625 -24.97 5.29 44.76
CA THR A 625 -23.89 6.08 45.37
C THR A 625 -22.83 5.15 45.94
N VAL A 626 -21.67 5.06 45.27
CA VAL A 626 -20.61 4.08 45.55
C VAL A 626 -19.26 4.75 45.88
N SER A 627 -18.40 4.07 46.63
CA SER A 627 -17.10 4.61 47.10
C SER A 627 -15.94 4.41 46.11
N SER A 628 -16.17 3.67 45.04
CA SER A 628 -15.21 3.37 43.95
C SER A 628 -15.99 3.10 42.67
N ALA A 629 -15.33 3.23 41.51
CA ALA A 629 -15.97 2.96 40.22
C ALA A 629 -16.64 1.58 40.20
N PRO A 630 -17.89 1.45 39.72
CA PRO A 630 -18.52 0.14 39.55
C PRO A 630 -17.78 -0.66 38.47
N THR A 631 -17.71 -1.99 38.65
CA THR A 631 -16.99 -2.91 37.75
C THR A 631 -17.82 -4.15 37.37
N ALA A 632 -19.06 -4.21 37.81
CA ALA A 632 -20.04 -5.27 37.59
C ALA A 632 -21.43 -4.62 37.54
N ASP A 633 -22.42 -5.37 37.06
CA ASP A 633 -23.84 -4.99 37.05
C ASP A 633 -24.11 -3.62 36.39
N LEU A 634 -23.27 -3.29 35.40
CA LEU A 634 -23.29 -2.02 34.67
C LEU A 634 -24.49 -1.94 33.71
N CYS A 635 -24.79 -3.05 33.03
CA CYS A 635 -25.88 -3.19 32.08
C CYS A 635 -26.68 -4.44 32.41
N SER A 636 -28.00 -4.32 32.40
CA SER A 636 -28.94 -5.44 32.49
C SER A 636 -29.22 -6.02 31.11
N ALA A 637 -29.16 -5.19 30.06
CA ALA A 637 -29.17 -5.61 28.66
C ALA A 637 -28.20 -4.74 27.83
N GLY A 638 -27.64 -5.32 26.76
CA GLY A 638 -26.58 -4.69 25.96
C GLY A 638 -25.19 -4.67 26.64
N THR A 639 -24.19 -4.17 25.91
CA THR A 639 -22.79 -4.18 26.33
C THR A 639 -22.41 -2.90 27.08
N ALA A 640 -21.79 -3.04 28.25
CA ALA A 640 -21.25 -1.91 29.00
C ALA A 640 -20.01 -1.30 28.33
N SER A 641 -20.00 0.02 28.13
CA SER A 641 -18.78 0.75 27.81
C SER A 641 -17.79 0.73 28.99
N ALA A 642 -16.55 1.15 28.72
CA ALA A 642 -15.63 1.50 29.80
C ALA A 642 -16.27 2.57 30.73
N VAL A 643 -16.17 2.34 32.04
CA VAL A 643 -16.63 3.30 33.05
C VAL A 643 -15.67 4.48 33.10
N THR A 644 -16.20 5.68 32.88
CA THR A 644 -15.47 6.95 32.83
C THR A 644 -15.75 7.81 34.07
N GLY A 645 -14.91 8.82 34.30
CA GLY A 645 -15.04 9.73 35.44
C GLY A 645 -14.29 9.29 36.71
N THR A 646 -14.24 10.17 37.70
CA THR A 646 -13.60 9.94 39.02
C THR A 646 -14.60 10.06 40.17
N GLY A 647 -15.91 10.07 39.87
CA GLY A 647 -16.96 10.41 40.82
C GLY A 647 -17.60 11.78 40.50
N PRO A 648 -18.83 11.82 39.94
CA PRO A 648 -19.61 10.69 39.46
C PRO A 648 -18.90 9.91 38.33
N TRP A 649 -19.39 8.70 38.09
CA TRP A 649 -18.96 7.82 37.01
C TRP A 649 -20.06 7.67 35.96
N SER A 650 -19.67 7.45 34.71
CA SER A 650 -20.59 7.31 33.58
C SER A 650 -20.14 6.20 32.62
N TRP A 651 -21.10 5.45 32.09
CA TRP A 651 -20.89 4.45 31.04
C TRP A 651 -22.15 4.41 30.15
N THR A 652 -22.06 3.77 28.99
CA THR A 652 -23.24 3.45 28.16
C THR A 652 -23.53 1.96 28.20
N CYS A 653 -24.79 1.59 27.99
CA CYS A 653 -25.19 0.23 27.64
C CYS A 653 -25.58 0.24 26.18
N VAL A 654 -24.77 -0.42 25.35
CA VAL A 654 -24.87 -0.44 23.88
C VAL A 654 -25.60 -1.71 23.48
N GLY A 655 -26.82 -1.56 22.95
CA GLY A 655 -27.59 -2.59 22.29
C GLY A 655 -28.12 -2.07 20.95
N SER A 656 -29.29 -2.55 20.49
CA SER A 656 -30.00 -1.94 19.35
C SER A 656 -30.32 -0.46 19.58
N THR A 657 -30.50 -0.08 20.84
CA THR A 657 -30.46 1.30 21.33
C THR A 657 -29.33 1.47 22.35
N THR A 658 -28.73 2.65 22.43
CA THR A 658 -27.70 2.98 23.43
C THR A 658 -28.26 3.88 24.52
N VAL A 659 -28.21 3.43 25.77
CA VAL A 659 -28.61 4.22 26.95
C VAL A 659 -27.40 4.72 27.75
N ASN A 660 -27.53 5.89 28.36
CA ASN A 660 -26.50 6.49 29.19
C ASN A 660 -26.76 6.20 30.67
N CYS A 661 -25.77 5.62 31.35
CA CYS A 661 -25.86 5.19 32.73
C CYS A 661 -24.82 5.89 33.61
N SER A 662 -25.11 6.06 34.90
CA SER A 662 -24.20 6.76 35.81
C SER A 662 -24.32 6.31 37.26
N ALA A 663 -23.25 6.50 38.04
CA ALA A 663 -23.21 6.27 39.48
C ALA A 663 -22.54 7.46 40.20
N SER A 664 -23.04 7.83 41.38
CA SER A 664 -22.53 8.95 42.18
C SER A 664 -21.41 8.52 43.13
N LEU A 665 -20.48 9.41 43.44
CA LEU A 665 -19.42 9.17 44.44
C LEU A 665 -19.94 9.38 45.86
N ALA A 666 -19.76 8.37 46.71
CA ALA A 666 -20.01 8.44 48.14
C ALA A 666 -19.01 9.39 48.82
N ASN A 667 -19.50 10.55 49.29
CA ASN A 667 -18.70 11.50 50.05
C ASN A 667 -18.20 10.90 51.36
N SER A 668 -16.88 10.84 51.54
CA SER A 668 -16.20 10.32 52.73
C SER A 668 -16.18 11.34 53.90
N GLY A 669 -17.38 11.69 54.39
CA GLY A 669 -17.59 12.58 55.54
C GLY A 669 -18.28 11.85 56.70
N GLY A 670 -17.50 11.34 57.67
CA GLY A 670 -18.05 10.60 58.81
C GLY A 670 -18.51 11.48 59.98
N GLY A 671 -19.63 11.13 60.63
CA GLY A 671 -19.94 11.61 61.98
C GLY A 671 -21.40 11.49 62.45
N GLY A 672 -21.64 10.67 63.50
CA GLY A 672 -22.70 10.93 64.49
C GLY A 672 -23.94 10.01 64.48
N TYR A 673 -24.01 9.09 65.46
CA TYR A 673 -25.25 8.40 65.86
C TYR A 673 -26.09 9.25 66.83
N THR A 674 -27.38 9.49 66.54
CA THR A 674 -28.46 9.69 67.55
C THR A 674 -29.87 9.46 66.94
N PRO A 675 -30.73 8.58 67.50
CA PRO A 675 -32.19 8.56 67.27
C PRO A 675 -32.91 9.55 68.24
N PRO A 676 -34.15 10.05 68.01
CA PRO A 676 -35.36 9.32 67.55
C PRO A 676 -36.26 10.08 66.51
N PRO A 677 -37.48 9.59 66.14
CA PRO A 677 -38.25 10.03 64.94
C PRO A 677 -39.54 10.84 65.31
N PRO A 678 -40.55 11.02 64.42
CA PRO A 678 -40.59 11.15 62.95
C PRO A 678 -41.21 12.48 62.46
N SER A 679 -40.98 12.87 61.20
CA SER A 679 -42.01 13.54 60.37
C SER A 679 -41.59 13.52 58.90
N ASP A 680 -42.30 12.71 58.13
CA ASP A 680 -42.19 12.58 56.68
C ASP A 680 -42.99 13.70 55.98
N PRO A 681 -42.64 14.06 54.73
CA PRO A 681 -43.48 13.60 53.63
C PRO A 681 -42.69 13.19 52.38
N HIS A 682 -42.65 11.89 52.11
CA HIS A 682 -42.40 11.30 50.81
C HIS A 682 -43.74 11.21 50.07
N PRO A 683 -43.80 11.42 48.73
CA PRO A 683 -44.89 10.85 47.95
C PRO A 683 -44.83 9.32 48.09
N PRO A 684 -45.95 8.58 47.99
CA PRO A 684 -45.91 7.13 48.15
C PRO A 684 -45.04 6.48 47.06
N PRO A 685 -44.50 5.27 47.30
CA PRO A 685 -44.07 4.44 46.18
C PRO A 685 -45.26 4.26 45.24
N VAL A 686 -45.00 4.31 43.93
CA VAL A 686 -45.97 3.78 42.98
C VAL A 686 -46.18 2.29 43.31
N THR A 687 -47.43 1.89 43.41
CA THR A 687 -47.79 0.48 43.43
C THR A 687 -47.96 0.02 41.98
N ASP A 688 -47.59 -1.23 41.79
CA ASP A 688 -47.48 -2.00 40.55
C ASP A 688 -47.70 -3.43 41.09
N THR A 689 -48.80 -4.06 40.69
CA THR A 689 -49.41 -5.16 41.46
C THR A 689 -49.10 -6.55 40.88
N ASP A 690 -48.99 -6.63 39.57
CA ASP A 690 -48.57 -7.75 38.73
C ASP A 690 -47.04 -7.74 38.45
N ASN A 691 -46.38 -6.57 38.52
CA ASN A 691 -44.95 -6.33 38.26
C ASN A 691 -44.60 -6.36 36.77
N ASP A 692 -45.49 -5.87 35.91
CA ASP A 692 -45.25 -5.68 34.48
C ASP A 692 -44.35 -4.44 34.18
N GLY A 693 -44.30 -3.48 35.09
CA GLY A 693 -43.55 -2.22 34.97
C GLY A 693 -44.38 -0.99 34.57
N ILE A 694 -45.69 -1.15 34.37
CA ILE A 694 -46.67 -0.07 34.33
C ILE A 694 -47.21 0.12 35.78
N PRO A 695 -47.30 1.35 36.32
CA PRO A 695 -47.73 1.52 37.71
C PRO A 695 -49.24 1.72 37.83
N ASP A 696 -49.94 0.98 38.73
CA ASP A 696 -51.41 0.88 38.93
C ASP A 696 -52.21 2.18 38.69
N THR A 697 -51.60 3.33 38.95
CA THR A 697 -52.11 4.67 38.68
C THR A 697 -52.30 5.02 37.20
N GLN A 698 -51.77 4.21 36.28
CA GLN A 698 -51.74 4.43 34.83
C GLN A 698 -52.72 3.51 34.08
N GLU A 699 -52.80 2.23 34.43
CA GLU A 699 -53.84 1.31 33.96
C GLU A 699 -55.15 1.59 34.71
N GLY A 700 -55.08 1.69 36.03
CA GLY A 700 -56.20 2.06 36.90
C GLY A 700 -57.09 0.87 37.26
N ALA A 701 -58.40 1.07 37.15
CA ALA A 701 -59.42 0.03 37.40
C ALA A 701 -60.25 -0.21 36.14
N VAL A 702 -59.58 -0.16 34.99
CA VAL A 702 -60.09 -0.62 33.70
C VAL A 702 -59.95 -2.15 33.66
N ASP A 703 -60.74 -2.79 32.81
CA ASP A 703 -60.83 -4.23 32.58
C ASP A 703 -61.04 -4.34 31.06
N THR A 704 -59.91 -4.40 30.34
CA THR A 704 -59.86 -4.15 28.90
C THR A 704 -60.40 -5.33 28.09
N ASP A 705 -59.98 -6.57 28.38
CA ASP A 705 -60.49 -7.78 27.73
C ASP A 705 -61.89 -8.25 28.23
N ASN A 706 -62.33 -7.78 29.42
CA ASN A 706 -63.57 -8.15 30.12
C ASN A 706 -63.58 -9.58 30.74
N ASP A 707 -62.42 -10.13 31.11
CA ASP A 707 -62.25 -11.36 31.90
C ASP A 707 -62.76 -11.20 33.34
N GLY A 708 -62.60 -10.01 33.93
CA GLY A 708 -63.00 -9.68 35.30
C GLY A 708 -61.86 -9.57 36.32
N VAL A 709 -60.61 -9.74 35.89
CA VAL A 709 -59.43 -9.06 36.42
C VAL A 709 -59.43 -7.60 35.91
N ASN A 710 -58.75 -6.68 36.59
CA ASN A 710 -58.57 -5.32 36.10
C ASN A 710 -57.13 -5.17 35.62
N ASP A 711 -56.88 -4.36 34.58
CA ASP A 711 -55.58 -4.21 33.92
C ASP A 711 -54.40 -4.19 34.92
N ALA A 712 -54.45 -3.33 35.95
CA ALA A 712 -53.48 -3.25 37.06
C ALA A 712 -53.46 -4.44 38.08
N GLN A 713 -53.86 -5.62 37.63
CA GLN A 713 -53.75 -6.93 38.28
C GLN A 713 -53.65 -8.07 37.25
N ASP A 714 -53.73 -7.76 35.96
CA ASP A 714 -53.53 -8.70 34.86
C ASP A 714 -52.06 -8.69 34.40
N SER A 715 -51.72 -9.51 33.43
CA SER A 715 -50.37 -9.59 32.88
C SER A 715 -50.35 -9.71 31.35
N ASP A 716 -51.50 -9.50 30.73
CA ASP A 716 -51.88 -9.68 29.32
C ASP A 716 -53.27 -9.00 29.21
N SER A 717 -53.30 -7.68 29.37
CA SER A 717 -54.48 -6.88 29.74
C SER A 717 -55.56 -6.79 28.66
N ASP A 718 -55.23 -7.09 27.40
CA ASP A 718 -56.20 -7.24 26.31
C ASP A 718 -56.37 -8.70 25.80
N ASN A 719 -55.56 -9.63 26.34
CA ASN A 719 -55.65 -11.08 26.12
C ASN A 719 -55.33 -11.50 24.67
N ASP A 720 -54.45 -10.76 23.98
CA ASP A 720 -53.96 -11.11 22.64
C ASP A 720 -52.91 -12.25 22.65
N GLY A 721 -52.22 -12.41 23.78
CA GLY A 721 -51.18 -13.42 24.02
C GLY A 721 -49.75 -12.88 24.14
N ILE A 722 -49.55 -11.57 24.08
CA ILE A 722 -48.33 -10.86 24.49
C ILE A 722 -48.53 -10.33 25.93
N PRO A 723 -47.57 -10.56 26.85
CA PRO A 723 -47.69 -10.03 28.20
C PRO A 723 -47.30 -8.55 28.30
N ASP A 724 -48.07 -7.76 29.05
CA ASP A 724 -47.97 -6.29 29.22
C ASP A 724 -46.52 -5.78 29.46
N ILE A 725 -45.69 -6.57 30.16
CA ILE A 725 -44.26 -6.31 30.40
C ILE A 725 -43.39 -6.23 29.14
N GLN A 726 -43.87 -6.71 27.99
CA GLN A 726 -43.17 -6.69 26.70
C GLN A 726 -43.59 -5.49 25.84
N GLU A 727 -44.83 -5.05 25.92
CA GLU A 727 -45.38 -3.91 25.18
C GLU A 727 -45.20 -2.60 25.95
N GLY A 728 -45.54 -2.62 27.24
CA GLY A 728 -45.44 -1.51 28.17
C GLY A 728 -46.35 -0.33 27.82
N ALA A 729 -45.85 0.87 28.10
CA ALA A 729 -46.58 2.13 27.95
C ALA A 729 -46.38 2.82 26.57
N ILE A 730 -46.07 2.05 25.53
CA ILE A 730 -45.91 2.55 24.15
C ILE A 730 -47.30 2.66 23.49
N ASP A 731 -47.45 3.60 22.57
CA ASP A 731 -48.65 3.83 21.75
C ASP A 731 -48.14 3.87 20.29
N THR A 732 -48.17 2.71 19.64
CA THR A 732 -47.46 2.44 18.39
C THR A 732 -48.16 3.08 17.18
N ASP A 733 -49.49 3.15 17.16
CA ASP A 733 -50.27 3.73 16.06
C ASP A 733 -50.63 5.23 16.27
N ASN A 734 -50.55 5.72 17.53
CA ASN A 734 -50.89 7.08 18.00
C ASN A 734 -52.40 7.40 18.06
N ASP A 735 -53.27 6.42 18.31
CA ASP A 735 -54.70 6.63 18.61
C ASP A 735 -54.95 7.17 20.04
N GLY A 736 -54.04 6.88 20.98
CA GLY A 736 -54.09 7.30 22.39
C GLY A 736 -54.42 6.20 23.40
N ILE A 737 -54.57 4.95 22.96
CA ILE A 737 -54.44 3.73 23.77
C ILE A 737 -52.96 3.31 23.75
N ASN A 738 -52.48 2.59 24.77
CA ASN A 738 -51.14 2.00 24.75
C ASN A 738 -51.24 0.53 24.35
N ASP A 739 -50.20 0.02 23.69
CA ASP A 739 -50.14 -1.30 23.04
C ASP A 739 -50.65 -2.41 23.96
N ALA A 740 -50.23 -2.45 25.24
CA ALA A 740 -50.72 -3.37 26.30
C ALA A 740 -52.23 -3.25 26.66
N ARG A 741 -53.04 -2.55 25.87
CA ARG A 741 -54.50 -2.45 25.96
C ARG A 741 -55.15 -2.33 24.57
N ASP A 742 -54.41 -2.56 23.49
CA ASP A 742 -54.85 -2.34 22.11
C ASP A 742 -54.82 -3.61 21.25
N SER A 743 -55.90 -4.38 21.42
CA SER A 743 -56.18 -5.70 20.82
C SER A 743 -56.13 -5.84 19.29
N ASP A 744 -55.67 -4.82 18.54
CA ASP A 744 -55.43 -4.93 17.10
C ASP A 744 -54.08 -4.37 16.57
N SER A 745 -53.18 -3.88 17.43
CA SER A 745 -52.00 -3.10 17.01
C SER A 745 -50.67 -3.38 17.75
N ASP A 746 -50.34 -4.67 17.97
CA ASP A 746 -49.03 -5.14 18.45
C ASP A 746 -47.93 -5.24 17.35
N GLY A 747 -48.30 -5.52 16.08
CA GLY A 747 -47.38 -5.44 14.91
C GLY A 747 -47.65 -6.30 13.67
#